data_AF-A0A179FR70-F1
#
_entry.id   AF-A0A179FR70-F1
#
_cell.length_a   1.000
_cell.length_b   1.000
_cell.length_c   1.000
_cell.angle_alpha   90.00
_cell.angle_beta   90.00
_cell.angle_gamma   90.00
#
_symmetry.space_group_name_H-M   'P 1'
#
loop_
_entity.id
_entity.type
_entity.pdbx_description
1 polymer ?
#
loop_
_entity_poly.entity_id
_entity_poly.type
_entity_poly.pdbx_seq_one_letter_code
_entity_poly.pdbx_strand_id
1 'polypeptide(L)'
;MARALLFFAALALTFRQCVSSPFPIELDLRSEPSSRLSNIHVSYARHISGQVTFTYGPCHTISWDDGHTVLARSDSATLDSRLVWHIPEDAPGLVCISAWDETRTLVGRSEPRDVQFAKRKVNRKRSLDPIHLTDEDGFDTLGAWFDGIEALLQSEASLIDVTAAKQKEIAIVGAGMSGLMTYLVLHQAGFTNLTLLEANNRVGGRVYTAYLSGGPFDYSYQEMGPMRFPVGYTDPDSGEKYNISDTELVFSLIEEINEMNKNKPDLKVDLIRWYDESQNGLQYFNEFRMKTGLPPTLGQIRNDSSLDQSRPMDSTTKSLDDVLLNDLPGDGFMVEMATNMYKAHKKWTSEGLGGKLQGDRWSEFAYISQYLKGSLNSTDVIVGPENADGSFWLWEYDTLYESADSWRTIDGGMSRLPEAFLPLVKDNLRLNTKIERVRHANDKVTLQWRHDYKDSLHSSTYDYAIVAVPFTVVRQWRMPNMNMIISNAINNLVYDTCCKVALEYSERFWEKYDNPIYGGCSTSTDIPGINIVCYPSYNINGTGPSAIIGEYVEGAANHESARMITMSEEEHVQYVLDAMTEIHGEETRKLYTGKFARTCWALDPFTAGSWASPSVGQHELYIPEYFKVHKNMIFVGEHTSYTHGWISSALDSGVRGAVQMLLELGLVDEAKDAVKKWILDRVS
;
A
#
# COMPACT_ATOMS: atom_id res chain seq x y z
N MET A 1 -30.69 0.26 60.30
CA MET A 1 -31.27 -0.96 59.71
C MET A 1 -30.52 -1.21 58.41
N ALA A 2 -29.43 -1.98 58.48
CA ALA A 2 -29.37 -3.42 58.17
C ALA A 2 -29.27 -3.61 56.63
N ARG A 3 -28.05 -3.76 56.10
CA ARG A 3 -27.26 -5.00 55.90
C ARG A 3 -27.77 -5.85 54.72
N ALA A 4 -26.79 -6.24 53.89
CA ALA A 4 -26.74 -7.39 52.98
C ALA A 4 -27.24 -7.19 51.54
N LEU A 5 -26.29 -7.10 50.60
CA LEU A 5 -26.10 -8.07 49.49
C LEU A 5 -24.85 -7.65 48.67
N LEU A 6 -23.70 -8.14 49.12
CA LEU A 6 -22.44 -8.32 48.38
C LEU A 6 -22.14 -9.82 48.45
N PHE A 7 -21.38 -10.36 47.49
CA PHE A 7 -21.12 -11.79 47.16
C PHE A 7 -22.12 -12.35 46.11
N PHE A 8 -21.75 -12.85 44.92
CA PHE A 8 -20.54 -13.56 44.46
C PHE A 8 -20.23 -13.22 42.98
N ALA A 9 -18.99 -12.85 42.68
CA ALA A 9 -18.39 -13.08 41.36
C ALA A 9 -17.19 -14.01 41.58
N ALA A 10 -17.43 -15.31 41.44
CA ALA A 10 -16.37 -16.31 41.50
C ALA A 10 -15.88 -16.58 40.07
N LEU A 11 -14.55 -16.48 39.91
CA LEU A 11 -13.78 -16.91 38.75
C LEU A 11 -14.28 -18.27 38.23
N ALA A 12 -14.79 -18.30 37.00
CA ALA A 12 -14.79 -19.51 36.19
C ALA A 12 -13.41 -19.64 35.50
N LEU A 13 -12.39 -20.02 36.27
CA LEU A 13 -11.24 -20.71 35.71
C LEU A 13 -11.72 -22.12 35.36
N THR A 14 -12.13 -22.32 34.11
CA THR A 14 -12.30 -23.66 33.56
C THR A 14 -10.91 -24.30 33.49
N PHE A 15 -10.56 -25.05 34.53
CA PHE A 15 -9.54 -26.08 34.42
C PHE A 15 -9.98 -27.05 33.31
N ARG A 16 -9.37 -26.94 32.12
CA ARG A 16 -9.30 -28.07 31.18
C ARG A 16 -8.62 -29.21 31.96
N GLN A 17 -9.39 -30.18 32.43
CA GLN A 17 -8.83 -31.46 32.80
C GLN A 17 -8.20 -32.04 31.53
N CYS A 18 -6.87 -32.12 31.48
CA CYS A 18 -6.17 -32.92 30.49
C CYS A 18 -6.57 -34.39 30.70
N VAL A 19 -7.64 -34.82 30.05
CA VAL A 19 -7.78 -36.23 29.67
C VAL A 19 -6.66 -36.46 28.67
N SER A 20 -5.65 -37.27 29.03
CA SER A 20 -4.61 -37.64 28.06
C SER A 20 -5.30 -38.26 26.86
N SER A 21 -5.06 -37.71 25.67
CA SER A 21 -5.60 -38.28 24.43
C SER A 21 -5.29 -39.79 24.41
N PRO A 22 -6.29 -40.66 24.11
CA PRO A 22 -6.04 -42.10 24.00
C PRO A 22 -5.17 -42.44 22.78
N PHE A 23 -4.97 -41.47 21.88
CA PHE A 23 -4.29 -41.66 20.62
C PHE A 23 -2.81 -41.25 20.67
N PRO A 24 -1.93 -41.95 19.93
CA PRO A 24 -0.51 -41.61 19.83
C PRO A 24 -0.23 -40.30 19.05
N ILE A 25 -1.17 -39.82 18.23
CA ILE A 25 -1.12 -38.50 17.57
C ILE A 25 -2.23 -37.62 18.15
N GLU A 26 -1.88 -36.40 18.54
CA GLU A 26 -2.86 -35.35 18.87
C GLU A 26 -2.99 -34.38 17.70
N LEU A 27 -4.24 -34.00 17.42
CA LEU A 27 -4.62 -33.12 16.32
C LEU A 27 -5.42 -31.96 16.89
N ASP A 28 -4.91 -30.74 16.77
CA ASP A 28 -5.56 -29.54 17.28
C ASP A 28 -5.56 -28.41 16.25
N LEU A 29 -6.67 -27.70 16.13
CA LEU A 29 -6.79 -26.48 15.30
C LEU A 29 -6.51 -25.21 16.10
N ARG A 30 -6.36 -25.31 17.43
CA ARG A 30 -6.21 -24.23 18.42
C ARG A 30 -7.40 -23.26 18.51
N SER A 31 -8.05 -22.94 17.40
CA SER A 31 -9.26 -22.11 17.28
C SER A 31 -10.28 -22.73 16.34
N GLU A 32 -11.53 -22.25 16.37
CA GLU A 32 -12.52 -22.63 15.36
C GLU A 32 -12.12 -22.09 13.97
N PRO A 33 -12.35 -22.85 12.88
CA PRO A 33 -12.09 -22.37 11.53
C PRO A 33 -12.94 -21.13 11.20
N SER A 34 -12.29 -19.97 11.08
CA SER A 34 -12.93 -18.72 10.63
C SER A 34 -12.95 -18.55 9.11
N SER A 35 -12.29 -19.45 8.37
CA SER A 35 -12.13 -19.38 6.92
C SER A 35 -11.93 -20.78 6.35
N ARG A 36 -11.94 -20.91 5.03
CA ARG A 36 -11.70 -22.19 4.33
C ARG A 36 -10.26 -22.69 4.40
N LEU A 37 -9.33 -21.95 5.00
CA LEU A 37 -7.95 -22.37 5.20
C LEU A 37 -7.62 -22.38 6.70
N SER A 38 -7.06 -23.49 7.21
CA SER A 38 -6.66 -23.60 8.63
C SER A 38 -5.43 -24.48 8.80
N ASN A 39 -4.58 -24.17 9.78
CA ASN A 39 -3.53 -25.11 10.19
C ASN A 39 -4.09 -26.15 11.18
N ILE A 40 -3.69 -27.41 10.98
CA ILE A 40 -3.89 -28.47 11.95
C ILE A 40 -2.53 -28.73 12.61
N HIS A 41 -2.44 -28.53 13.91
CA HIS A 41 -1.26 -28.81 14.72
C HIS A 41 -1.21 -30.30 15.01
N VAL A 42 -0.09 -30.91 14.65
CA VAL A 42 0.15 -32.35 14.81
C VAL A 42 1.25 -32.54 15.83
N SER A 43 0.92 -33.19 16.95
CA SER A 43 1.89 -33.59 17.96
C SER A 43 1.93 -35.11 18.10
N TYR A 44 3.11 -35.66 18.34
CA TYR A 44 3.32 -37.09 18.48
C TYR A 44 3.60 -37.43 19.94
N ALA A 45 2.59 -37.93 20.65
CA ALA A 45 2.74 -38.43 22.02
C ALA A 45 3.55 -39.74 22.06
N ARG A 46 3.54 -40.52 20.97
CA ARG A 46 4.34 -41.75 20.78
C ARG A 46 4.82 -41.85 19.33
N HIS A 47 5.97 -42.49 19.14
CA HIS A 47 6.49 -42.80 17.80
C HIS A 47 5.57 -43.79 17.06
N ILE A 48 5.24 -43.49 15.81
CA ILE A 48 4.51 -44.37 14.91
C ILE A 48 5.44 -44.74 13.76
N SER A 49 5.50 -46.03 13.44
CA SER A 49 6.34 -46.50 12.35
C SER A 49 5.53 -46.51 11.06
N GLY A 50 6.13 -46.02 9.97
CA GLY A 50 5.50 -46.00 8.65
C GLY A 50 4.72 -44.72 8.37
N GLN A 51 4.12 -44.68 7.18
CA GLN A 51 3.37 -43.53 6.70
C GLN A 51 2.06 -43.33 7.49
N VAL A 52 1.81 -42.09 7.92
CA VAL A 52 0.55 -41.66 8.51
C VAL A 52 -0.26 -40.94 7.45
N THR A 53 -1.52 -41.32 7.29
CA THR A 53 -2.48 -40.61 6.43
C THR A 53 -3.44 -39.80 7.28
N PHE A 54 -3.62 -38.52 6.95
CA PHE A 54 -4.56 -37.62 7.60
C PHE A 54 -5.79 -37.44 6.72
N THR A 55 -6.97 -37.43 7.33
CA THR A 55 -8.25 -37.25 6.64
C THR A 55 -9.18 -36.35 7.43
N TYR A 56 -10.21 -35.82 6.78
CA TYR A 56 -11.38 -35.27 7.46
C TYR A 56 -12.65 -36.03 7.07
N GLY A 57 -13.61 -36.10 8.00
CA GLY A 57 -14.87 -36.81 7.82
C GLY A 57 -15.75 -36.77 9.07
N PRO A 58 -16.82 -37.58 9.15
CA PRO A 58 -17.69 -37.60 10.31
C PRO A 58 -16.96 -38.09 11.57
N CYS A 59 -17.18 -37.43 12.71
CA CYS A 59 -16.44 -37.72 13.95
C CYS A 59 -16.64 -39.12 14.56
N HIS A 60 -17.73 -39.80 14.20
CA HIS A 60 -18.11 -41.10 14.76
C HIS A 60 -17.56 -42.29 13.98
N THR A 61 -16.89 -42.04 12.85
CA THR A 61 -16.33 -43.11 12.02
C THR A 61 -15.16 -43.78 12.71
N ILE A 62 -15.06 -45.10 12.59
CA ILE A 62 -13.94 -45.88 13.14
C ILE A 62 -13.21 -46.67 12.04
N SER A 63 -13.77 -46.70 10.84
CA SER A 63 -13.20 -47.31 9.65
C SER A 63 -12.76 -46.24 8.66
N TRP A 64 -11.64 -46.50 7.98
CA TRP A 64 -11.11 -45.65 6.92
C TRP A 64 -12.13 -45.42 5.79
N ASP A 65 -12.89 -46.45 5.42
CA ASP A 65 -13.76 -46.46 4.23
C ASP A 65 -15.06 -45.61 4.38
N ASP A 66 -15.31 -45.02 5.55
CA ASP A 66 -16.55 -44.29 5.87
C ASP A 66 -16.57 -42.82 5.35
N GLY A 67 -16.29 -42.61 4.06
CA GLY A 67 -16.49 -41.31 3.40
C GLY A 67 -15.49 -40.21 3.81
N HIS A 68 -14.27 -40.59 4.18
CA HIS A 68 -13.20 -39.65 4.50
C HIS A 68 -12.52 -39.10 3.24
N THR A 69 -12.18 -37.81 3.28
CA THR A 69 -11.34 -37.20 2.24
C THR A 69 -9.92 -37.07 2.77
N VAL A 70 -8.95 -37.51 1.97
CA VAL A 70 -7.52 -37.45 2.31
C VAL A 70 -7.07 -35.99 2.31
N LEU A 71 -6.47 -35.59 3.42
CA LEU A 71 -5.81 -34.30 3.56
C LEU A 71 -4.35 -34.41 3.12
N ALA A 72 -3.61 -35.30 3.76
CA ALA A 72 -2.17 -35.38 3.59
C ALA A 72 -1.66 -36.78 3.94
N ARG A 73 -0.46 -37.10 3.47
CA ARG A 73 0.31 -38.27 3.90
C ARG A 73 1.68 -37.79 4.40
N SER A 74 2.17 -38.38 5.47
CA SER A 74 3.47 -38.06 6.04
C SER A 74 4.24 -39.32 6.41
N ASP A 75 5.50 -39.37 5.98
CA ASP A 75 6.45 -40.41 6.35
C ASP A 75 7.29 -40.03 7.59
N SER A 76 7.14 -38.79 8.09
CA SER A 76 7.97 -38.23 9.15
C SER A 76 7.12 -37.66 10.28
N ALA A 77 7.53 -37.94 11.51
CA ALA A 77 6.99 -37.38 12.74
C ALA A 77 8.01 -36.40 13.31
N THR A 78 7.79 -35.08 13.17
CA THR A 78 8.58 -34.07 13.89
C THR A 78 7.78 -33.51 15.06
N LEU A 79 8.46 -32.90 16.04
CA LEU A 79 7.86 -32.43 17.29
C LEU A 79 6.93 -31.20 17.13
N ASP A 80 7.05 -30.44 16.03
CA ASP A 80 6.26 -29.23 15.76
C ASP A 80 5.84 -29.18 14.28
N SER A 81 4.92 -30.08 13.93
CA SER A 81 4.40 -30.26 12.57
C SER A 81 3.02 -29.64 12.41
N ARG A 82 2.75 -29.06 11.24
CA ARG A 82 1.41 -28.58 10.88
C ARG A 82 0.96 -29.13 9.55
N LEU A 83 -0.35 -29.28 9.37
CA LEU A 83 -0.97 -29.53 8.07
C LEU A 83 -1.72 -28.28 7.63
N VAL A 84 -1.76 -28.04 6.33
CA VAL A 84 -2.68 -27.06 5.75
C VAL A 84 -3.96 -27.78 5.39
N TRP A 85 -5.06 -27.37 6.04
CA TRP A 85 -6.38 -27.87 5.72
C TRP A 85 -7.13 -26.84 4.89
N HIS A 86 -7.35 -27.19 3.63
CA HIS A 86 -8.35 -26.54 2.81
C HIS A 86 -9.71 -27.23 3.01
N ILE A 87 -10.69 -26.46 3.45
CA ILE A 87 -12.04 -26.91 3.74
C ILE A 87 -12.89 -26.70 2.47
N PRO A 88 -13.43 -27.76 1.86
CA PRO A 88 -14.30 -27.63 0.68
C PRO A 88 -15.60 -26.89 0.99
N GLU A 89 -16.17 -26.25 -0.03
CA GLU A 89 -17.46 -25.54 0.02
C GLU A 89 -18.63 -26.42 0.47
N ASP A 90 -18.60 -27.70 0.10
CA ASP A 90 -19.65 -28.67 0.38
C ASP A 90 -19.35 -29.51 1.64
N ALA A 91 -18.37 -29.10 2.46
CA ALA A 91 -18.03 -29.80 3.69
C ALA A 91 -19.27 -29.96 4.61
N PRO A 92 -19.47 -31.14 5.23
CA PRO A 92 -20.52 -31.35 6.22
C PRO A 92 -20.32 -30.41 7.43
N GLY A 93 -21.39 -30.08 8.16
CA GLY A 93 -21.31 -29.12 9.28
C GLY A 93 -20.29 -29.52 10.35
N LEU A 94 -20.48 -30.68 10.99
CA LEU A 94 -19.57 -31.14 12.03
C LEU A 94 -18.65 -32.25 11.51
N VAL A 95 -17.35 -31.98 11.46
CA VAL A 95 -16.32 -32.93 11.01
C VAL A 95 -15.19 -33.06 12.02
N CYS A 96 -14.47 -34.18 11.96
CA CYS A 96 -13.24 -34.40 12.70
C CYS A 96 -12.10 -34.71 11.73
N ILE A 97 -10.90 -34.30 12.10
CA ILE A 97 -9.68 -34.72 11.45
C ILE A 97 -9.26 -36.04 12.10
N SER A 98 -8.88 -37.03 11.29
CA SER A 98 -8.43 -38.34 11.73
C SER A 98 -7.05 -38.64 11.15
N ALA A 99 -6.19 -39.28 11.93
CA ALA A 99 -4.90 -39.80 11.49
C ALA A 99 -4.92 -41.33 11.50
N TRP A 100 -4.37 -41.95 10.46
CA TRP A 100 -4.43 -43.38 10.21
C TRP A 100 -3.04 -43.92 9.90
N ASP A 101 -2.66 -45.05 10.50
CA ASP A 101 -1.38 -45.71 10.18
C ASP A 101 -1.46 -46.51 8.87
N GLU A 102 -0.35 -47.15 8.47
CA GLU A 102 -0.28 -47.97 7.24
C GLU A 102 -1.27 -49.14 7.22
N THR A 103 -1.72 -49.60 8.39
CA THR A 103 -2.73 -50.66 8.53
C THR A 103 -4.17 -50.13 8.47
N ARG A 104 -4.34 -48.82 8.26
CA ARG A 104 -5.61 -48.07 8.32
C ARG A 104 -6.25 -48.10 9.71
N THR A 105 -5.44 -48.22 10.77
CA THR A 105 -5.92 -48.12 12.15
C THR A 105 -5.95 -46.65 12.57
N LEU A 106 -7.00 -46.23 13.27
CA LEU A 106 -7.13 -44.87 13.80
C LEU A 106 -6.09 -44.62 14.90
N VAL A 107 -5.18 -43.68 14.66
CA VAL A 107 -4.04 -43.33 15.53
C VAL A 107 -4.05 -41.88 15.99
N GLY A 108 -5.07 -41.10 15.61
CA GLY A 108 -5.28 -39.72 16.05
C GLY A 108 -6.66 -39.21 15.66
N ARG A 109 -7.27 -38.36 16.48
CA ARG A 109 -8.52 -37.67 16.18
C ARG A 109 -8.58 -36.30 16.83
N SER A 110 -9.03 -35.30 16.09
CA SER A 110 -9.30 -33.96 16.63
C SER A 110 -10.63 -33.92 17.38
N GLU A 111 -10.83 -32.86 18.16
CA GLU A 111 -12.17 -32.47 18.60
C GLU A 111 -13.08 -32.19 17.39
N PRO A 112 -14.41 -32.38 17.52
CA PRO A 112 -15.37 -32.00 16.48
C PRO A 112 -15.30 -30.50 16.17
N ARG A 113 -15.35 -30.16 14.88
CA ARG A 113 -15.29 -28.78 14.41
C ARG A 113 -16.45 -28.48 13.50
N ASP A 114 -17.07 -27.33 13.74
CA ASP A 114 -18.10 -26.81 12.86
C ASP A 114 -17.41 -26.08 11.71
N VAL A 115 -17.56 -26.64 10.50
CA VAL A 115 -17.01 -26.09 9.27
C VAL A 115 -18.10 -25.60 8.33
N GLN A 116 -19.33 -25.45 8.84
CA GLN A 116 -20.37 -24.75 8.10
C GLN A 116 -20.19 -23.24 8.19
N PHE A 117 -19.49 -22.72 7.18
CA PHE A 117 -19.58 -21.31 6.82
C PHE A 117 -21.03 -21.05 6.33
N ALA A 118 -21.68 -19.98 6.82
CA ALA A 118 -23.13 -19.78 6.68
C ALA A 118 -23.67 -20.01 5.24
N LYS A 119 -24.45 -21.09 5.03
CA LYS A 119 -25.08 -21.41 3.75
C LYS A 119 -26.16 -20.40 3.38
N ARG A 120 -26.02 -19.65 2.27
CA ARG A 120 -27.12 -18.85 1.69
C ARG A 120 -27.58 -19.40 0.33
N LYS A 121 -28.90 -19.38 0.13
CA LYS A 121 -29.61 -19.93 -1.05
C LYS A 121 -29.35 -19.06 -2.29
N VAL A 122 -28.59 -19.57 -3.26
CA VAL A 122 -28.45 -18.96 -4.60
C VAL A 122 -29.36 -19.67 -5.60
N ASN A 123 -30.29 -18.93 -6.21
CA ASN A 123 -31.12 -19.41 -7.31
C ASN A 123 -30.29 -19.48 -8.61
N ARG A 124 -30.07 -20.69 -9.12
CA ARG A 124 -29.32 -20.94 -10.36
C ARG A 124 -30.11 -20.56 -11.62
N LYS A 125 -29.53 -19.73 -12.49
CA LYS A 125 -29.70 -19.83 -13.95
C LYS A 125 -28.32 -19.85 -14.60
N ARG A 126 -28.12 -20.84 -15.48
CA ARG A 126 -26.87 -21.15 -16.17
C ARG A 126 -26.38 -19.98 -17.03
N SER A 127 -25.22 -19.43 -16.67
CA SER A 127 -24.26 -18.73 -17.53
C SER A 127 -22.90 -19.39 -17.32
N LEU A 128 -22.06 -19.39 -18.36
CA LEU A 128 -20.67 -19.82 -18.29
C LEU A 128 -19.85 -18.64 -17.75
N ASP A 129 -19.66 -18.54 -16.43
CA ASP A 129 -18.90 -17.47 -15.79
C ASP A 129 -18.11 -17.96 -14.55
N PRO A 130 -17.04 -17.25 -14.14
CA PRO A 130 -16.11 -17.64 -13.07
C PRO A 130 -16.72 -17.55 -11.66
N ILE A 131 -16.00 -18.16 -10.70
CA ILE A 131 -16.37 -18.37 -9.30
C ILE A 131 -16.77 -17.06 -8.59
N HIS A 132 -17.90 -17.10 -7.87
CA HIS A 132 -18.46 -15.98 -7.10
C HIS A 132 -17.79 -15.84 -5.71
N LEU A 133 -17.26 -14.64 -5.43
CA LEU A 133 -16.77 -14.16 -4.11
C LEU A 133 -17.86 -13.32 -3.43
N THR A 134 -18.25 -13.55 -2.17
CA THR A 134 -19.14 -12.60 -1.43
C THR A 134 -18.86 -12.49 0.07
N ASP A 135 -19.37 -11.40 0.65
CA ASP A 135 -18.62 -10.34 1.34
C ASP A 135 -19.46 -9.65 2.45
N GLU A 136 -20.35 -10.37 3.15
CA GLU A 136 -21.44 -9.68 3.87
C GLU A 136 -21.10 -8.88 5.14
N ASP A 137 -19.83 -8.76 5.55
CA ASP A 137 -19.38 -7.83 6.61
C ASP A 137 -18.14 -6.99 6.22
N GLY A 138 -17.90 -6.75 4.93
CA GLY A 138 -16.80 -5.86 4.50
C GLY A 138 -15.41 -6.44 4.78
N PHE A 139 -15.29 -7.77 4.80
CA PHE A 139 -14.01 -8.46 4.91
C PHE A 139 -13.94 -9.65 3.96
N ASP A 140 -13.38 -9.43 2.78
CA ASP A 140 -12.98 -10.49 1.86
C ASP A 140 -11.65 -11.09 2.37
N THR A 141 -11.69 -11.76 3.53
CA THR A 141 -10.53 -12.49 4.08
C THR A 141 -10.05 -13.62 3.17
N LEU A 142 -10.63 -13.79 1.97
CA LEU A 142 -10.28 -14.82 0.99
C LEU A 142 -10.34 -14.35 -0.47
N GLY A 143 -10.42 -13.05 -0.75
CA GLY A 143 -10.44 -12.51 -2.11
C GLY A 143 -9.48 -11.35 -2.28
N ALA A 144 -8.91 -11.28 -3.49
CA ALA A 144 -7.68 -10.59 -3.88
C ALA A 144 -6.46 -10.97 -3.02
N TRP A 145 -6.50 -10.77 -1.69
CA TRP A 145 -5.44 -11.09 -0.73
C TRP A 145 -4.95 -12.55 -0.75
N PHE A 146 -5.79 -13.48 -1.23
CA PHE A 146 -5.57 -14.91 -1.14
C PHE A 146 -5.60 -15.65 -2.49
N ASP A 147 -5.24 -15.00 -3.62
CA ASP A 147 -5.07 -15.77 -4.87
C ASP A 147 -3.96 -16.84 -4.75
N GLY A 148 -3.05 -16.70 -3.77
CA GLY A 148 -2.08 -17.74 -3.37
C GLY A 148 -2.72 -19.03 -2.82
N ILE A 149 -4.00 -18.99 -2.44
CA ILE A 149 -4.75 -20.21 -2.12
C ILE A 149 -4.86 -21.10 -3.34
N GLU A 150 -4.98 -20.57 -4.57
CA GLU A 150 -5.09 -21.42 -5.77
C GLU A 150 -3.85 -22.30 -6.00
N ALA A 151 -2.66 -21.83 -5.63
CA ALA A 151 -1.43 -22.63 -5.67
C ALA A 151 -1.41 -23.70 -4.56
N LEU A 152 -1.80 -23.34 -3.32
CA LEU A 152 -1.96 -24.30 -2.22
C LEU A 152 -3.04 -25.36 -2.50
N LEU A 153 -4.11 -24.97 -3.20
CA LEU A 153 -5.20 -25.86 -3.65
C LEU A 153 -4.74 -26.88 -4.69
N GLN A 154 -3.74 -26.53 -5.49
CA GLN A 154 -3.18 -27.40 -6.53
C GLN A 154 -2.05 -28.30 -5.99
N SER A 155 -1.42 -27.93 -4.86
CA SER A 155 -0.40 -28.75 -4.21
C SER A 155 -1.03 -29.88 -3.39
N GLU A 156 -0.47 -31.09 -3.45
CA GLU A 156 -0.82 -32.14 -2.49
C GLU A 156 -0.41 -31.67 -1.09
N ALA A 157 -1.38 -31.45 -0.19
CA ALA A 157 -1.08 -30.96 1.15
C ALA A 157 -0.12 -31.91 1.87
N SER A 158 1.02 -31.39 2.30
CA SER A 158 2.06 -32.12 3.01
C SER A 158 2.19 -31.62 4.45
N LEU A 159 2.80 -32.44 5.30
CA LEU A 159 3.21 -32.02 6.63
C LEU A 159 4.26 -30.91 6.52
N ILE A 160 4.05 -29.81 7.22
CA ILE A 160 4.93 -28.65 7.29
C ILE A 160 5.74 -28.74 8.57
N ASP A 161 7.06 -28.72 8.42
CA ASP A 161 7.97 -28.46 9.53
C ASP A 161 8.09 -26.96 9.74
N VAL A 162 7.45 -26.46 10.80
CA VAL A 162 7.37 -25.03 11.13
C VAL A 162 8.77 -24.45 11.38
N THR A 163 9.64 -25.23 12.03
CA THR A 163 11.01 -24.78 12.33
C THR A 163 11.80 -24.64 11.04
N ALA A 164 11.74 -25.64 10.17
CA ALA A 164 12.41 -25.58 8.87
C ALA A 164 11.87 -24.44 7.98
N ALA A 165 10.56 -24.19 8.01
CA ALA A 165 9.93 -23.08 7.30
C ALA A 165 10.46 -21.72 7.79
N LYS A 166 10.55 -21.49 9.10
CA LYS A 166 11.06 -20.23 9.67
C LYS A 166 12.58 -20.05 9.54
N GLN A 167 13.31 -21.12 9.24
CA GLN A 167 14.76 -21.08 8.96
C GLN A 167 15.10 -20.79 7.50
N LYS A 168 14.12 -20.66 6.60
CA LYS A 168 14.34 -20.27 5.20
C LYS A 168 15.08 -18.93 5.11
N GLU A 169 16.05 -18.86 4.21
CA GLU A 169 16.81 -17.64 3.94
C GLU A 169 16.02 -16.76 2.96
N ILE A 170 15.56 -15.59 3.43
CA ILE A 170 14.72 -14.68 2.65
C ILE A 170 15.46 -13.37 2.41
N ALA A 171 15.64 -13.01 1.14
CA ALA A 171 16.08 -11.67 0.77
C ALA A 171 14.89 -10.74 0.59
N ILE A 172 14.98 -9.52 1.11
CA ILE A 172 14.08 -8.41 0.81
C ILE A 172 14.90 -7.37 0.06
N VAL A 173 14.54 -7.08 -1.19
CA VAL A 173 15.30 -6.18 -2.07
C VAL A 173 14.54 -4.85 -2.18
N GLY A 174 15.10 -3.79 -1.60
CA GLY A 174 14.51 -2.48 -1.42
C GLY A 174 14.08 -2.24 0.03
N ALA A 175 14.69 -1.26 0.69
CA ALA A 175 14.35 -0.79 2.03
C ALA A 175 13.45 0.47 2.00
N GLY A 176 12.56 0.54 1.02
CA GLY A 176 11.41 1.45 1.04
C GLY A 176 10.31 0.96 2.00
N MET A 177 9.21 1.72 2.10
CA MET A 177 8.14 1.41 3.06
C MET A 177 7.55 0.00 2.91
N SER A 178 7.37 -0.51 1.69
CA SER A 178 6.88 -1.88 1.46
C SER A 178 7.87 -2.94 1.97
N GLY A 179 9.15 -2.81 1.66
CA GLY A 179 10.19 -3.75 2.13
C GLY A 179 10.41 -3.70 3.64
N LEU A 180 10.37 -2.51 4.24
CA LEU A 180 10.42 -2.34 5.70
C LEU A 180 9.21 -2.96 6.39
N MET A 181 8.01 -2.78 5.82
CA MET A 181 6.78 -3.39 6.34
C MET A 181 6.82 -4.91 6.23
N THR A 182 7.22 -5.45 5.08
CA THR A 182 7.41 -6.89 4.89
C THR A 182 8.40 -7.46 5.92
N TYR A 183 9.54 -6.78 6.15
CA TYR A 183 10.51 -7.20 7.15
C TYR A 183 9.88 -7.25 8.55
N LEU A 184 9.14 -6.20 8.95
CA LEU A 184 8.47 -6.13 10.24
C LEU A 184 7.49 -7.28 10.45
N VAL A 185 6.63 -7.55 9.47
CA VAL A 185 5.62 -8.62 9.56
C VAL A 185 6.28 -10.01 9.64
N LEU A 186 7.30 -10.29 8.82
CA LEU A 186 8.02 -11.56 8.88
C LEU A 186 8.80 -11.70 10.20
N HIS A 187 9.38 -10.62 10.70
CA HIS A 187 10.07 -10.61 11.99
C HIS A 187 9.09 -10.91 13.14
N GLN A 188 7.91 -10.28 13.15
CA GLN A 188 6.84 -10.56 14.12
C GLN A 188 6.33 -12.01 14.02
N ALA A 189 6.33 -12.61 12.82
CA ALA A 189 6.00 -14.03 12.61
C ALA A 189 7.13 -14.99 13.08
N GLY A 190 8.28 -14.47 13.51
CA GLY A 190 9.39 -15.23 14.08
C GLY A 190 10.49 -15.63 13.10
N PHE A 191 10.57 -15.01 11.93
CA PHE A 191 11.67 -15.23 10.99
C PHE A 191 12.94 -14.53 11.48
N THR A 192 14.06 -15.25 11.43
CA THR A 192 15.37 -14.73 11.85
C THR A 192 16.36 -14.58 10.70
N ASN A 193 16.18 -15.32 9.61
CA ASN A 193 17.12 -15.39 8.49
C ASN A 193 16.71 -14.45 7.34
N LEU A 194 16.49 -13.18 7.70
CA LEU A 194 16.11 -12.12 6.77
C LEU A 194 17.34 -11.32 6.37
N THR A 195 17.49 -11.01 5.08
CA THR A 195 18.49 -10.04 4.59
C THR A 195 17.79 -8.91 3.85
N LEU A 196 17.97 -7.67 4.30
CA LEU A 196 17.42 -6.48 3.66
C LEU A 196 18.50 -5.79 2.82
N LEU A 197 18.31 -5.75 1.50
CA LEU A 197 19.26 -5.15 0.55
C LEU A 197 18.71 -3.82 0.06
N GLU A 198 19.48 -2.75 0.14
CA GLU A 198 19.09 -1.41 -0.32
C GLU A 198 20.13 -0.87 -1.27
N ALA A 199 19.68 -0.35 -2.42
CA ALA A 199 20.57 0.19 -3.45
C ALA A 199 21.21 1.52 -3.02
N ASN A 200 20.48 2.32 -2.24
CA ASN A 200 20.90 3.60 -1.73
C ASN A 200 21.74 3.47 -0.44
N ASN A 201 22.27 4.59 0.03
CA ASN A 201 22.95 4.71 1.31
C ASN A 201 22.01 5.04 2.49
N ARG A 202 20.69 5.08 2.24
CA ARG A 202 19.64 5.33 3.23
C ARG A 202 18.43 4.42 2.99
N VAL A 203 17.63 4.23 4.03
CA VAL A 203 16.31 3.60 3.93
C VAL A 203 15.24 4.61 3.49
N GLY A 204 14.05 4.13 3.17
CA GLY A 204 12.85 4.95 2.91
C GLY A 204 12.44 5.03 1.44
N GLY A 205 13.30 4.66 0.49
CA GLY A 205 12.98 4.76 -0.94
C GLY A 205 12.56 6.18 -1.32
N ARG A 206 11.35 6.35 -1.85
CA ARG A 206 10.79 7.67 -2.22
C ARG A 206 10.34 8.53 -1.04
N VAL A 207 10.28 7.98 0.17
CA VAL A 207 10.10 8.80 1.38
C VAL A 207 11.40 9.56 1.63
N TYR A 208 11.39 10.86 1.36
CA TYR A 208 12.57 11.70 1.43
C TYR A 208 12.23 13.15 1.79
N THR A 209 12.97 13.64 2.79
CA THR A 209 12.93 14.99 3.34
C THR A 209 14.29 15.61 3.12
N ALA A 210 14.35 16.78 2.50
CA ALA A 210 15.59 17.52 2.34
C ALA A 210 15.73 18.55 3.46
N TYR A 211 16.72 18.37 4.33
CA TYR A 211 17.10 19.35 5.35
C TYR A 211 18.12 20.35 4.77
N LEU A 212 17.75 21.63 4.70
CA LEU A 212 18.55 22.69 4.06
C LEU A 212 19.49 23.37 5.06
N SER A 213 18.99 23.63 6.27
CA SER A 213 19.76 24.13 7.40
C SER A 213 19.44 23.34 8.66
N GLY A 214 20.47 22.83 9.32
CA GLY A 214 20.31 22.11 10.57
C GLY A 214 19.73 20.70 10.37
N GLY A 215 18.98 20.22 11.35
CA GLY A 215 18.31 18.94 11.35
C GLY A 215 16.78 19.05 11.42
N PRO A 216 16.11 17.93 11.76
CA PRO A 216 14.64 17.83 11.77
C PRO A 216 13.90 18.96 12.47
N PHE A 217 14.40 19.39 13.61
CA PHE A 217 13.73 20.36 14.48
C PHE A 217 14.28 21.78 14.36
N ASP A 218 15.14 22.04 13.38
CA ASP A 218 15.51 23.39 12.95
C ASP A 218 14.53 23.95 11.91
N TYR A 219 13.58 23.12 11.44
CA TYR A 219 12.45 23.49 10.57
C TYR A 219 12.80 24.19 9.26
N SER A 220 14.05 24.09 8.82
CA SER A 220 14.44 24.40 7.44
C SER A 220 14.59 23.12 6.63
N TYR A 221 13.44 22.58 6.24
CA TYR A 221 13.35 21.41 5.37
C TYR A 221 12.17 21.52 4.42
N GLN A 222 12.08 20.62 3.44
CA GLN A 222 10.86 20.36 2.67
C GLN A 222 10.79 18.88 2.26
N GLU A 223 9.58 18.41 2.01
CA GLU A 223 9.32 17.03 1.59
C GLU A 223 9.50 16.88 0.08
N MET A 224 10.53 16.14 -0.30
CA MET A 224 10.85 15.86 -1.71
C MET A 224 10.10 14.63 -2.23
N GLY A 225 9.59 13.80 -1.32
CA GLY A 225 8.70 12.68 -1.59
C GLY A 225 7.25 12.97 -1.15
N PRO A 226 6.54 11.99 -0.56
CA PRO A 226 5.20 12.18 -0.02
C PRO A 226 5.20 13.16 1.16
N MET A 227 4.14 13.97 1.27
CA MET A 227 4.13 15.14 2.17
C MET A 227 3.14 15.03 3.32
N ARG A 228 2.08 14.22 3.17
CA ARG A 228 0.90 14.24 4.06
C ARG A 228 0.08 12.95 3.97
N PHE A 229 -0.83 12.80 4.93
CA PHE A 229 -1.76 11.68 5.08
C PHE A 229 -3.18 12.21 5.25
N PRO A 230 -4.15 11.78 4.42
CA PRO A 230 -5.56 12.08 4.64
C PRO A 230 -6.07 11.29 5.86
N VAL A 231 -6.96 11.86 6.67
CA VAL A 231 -7.40 11.25 7.94
C VAL A 231 -8.89 10.95 7.93
N GLY A 232 -9.71 11.96 7.71
CA GLY A 232 -11.17 11.86 7.80
C GLY A 232 -11.84 12.33 6.52
N TYR A 233 -12.98 11.72 6.22
CA TYR A 233 -13.91 12.12 5.16
C TYR A 233 -15.26 12.44 5.81
N THR A 234 -15.87 13.57 5.45
CA THR A 234 -17.24 13.90 5.87
C THR A 234 -18.14 13.74 4.66
N ASP A 235 -19.12 12.83 4.75
CA ASP A 235 -20.13 12.65 3.70
C ASP A 235 -20.99 13.93 3.58
N PRO A 236 -21.00 14.60 2.43
CA PRO A 236 -21.74 15.85 2.26
C PRO A 236 -23.26 15.66 2.35
N ASP A 237 -23.79 14.46 2.06
CA ASP A 237 -25.22 14.19 2.09
C ASP A 237 -25.75 13.97 3.52
N SER A 238 -25.06 13.13 4.31
CA SER A 238 -25.48 12.78 5.68
C SER A 238 -24.85 13.65 6.76
N GLY A 239 -23.70 14.26 6.49
CA GLY A 239 -22.84 14.91 7.48
C GLY A 239 -22.10 13.93 8.40
N GLU A 240 -22.18 12.61 8.14
CA GLU A 240 -21.46 11.59 8.89
C GLU A 240 -19.96 11.62 8.58
N LYS A 241 -19.14 11.27 9.57
CA LYS A 241 -17.68 11.28 9.46
C LYS A 241 -17.13 9.86 9.46
N TYR A 242 -16.24 9.60 8.52
CA TYR A 242 -15.55 8.33 8.34
C TYR A 242 -14.05 8.54 8.42
N ASN A 243 -13.33 7.63 9.06
CA ASN A 243 -11.88 7.56 8.90
C ASN A 243 -11.57 6.90 7.56
N ILE A 244 -10.53 7.38 6.89
CA ILE A 244 -10.05 6.78 5.64
C ILE A 244 -9.22 5.55 6.00
N SER A 245 -9.78 4.37 5.76
CA SER A 245 -9.35 3.10 6.38
C SER A 245 -7.98 2.61 5.93
N ASP A 246 -7.55 2.91 4.70
CA ASP A 246 -6.24 2.51 4.21
C ASP A 246 -5.10 3.31 4.86
N THR A 247 -5.36 4.57 5.26
CA THR A 247 -4.36 5.46 5.84
C THR A 247 -4.17 5.20 7.34
N GLU A 248 -5.16 4.62 8.01
CA GLU A 248 -5.03 4.09 9.38
C GLU A 248 -3.83 3.13 9.53
N LEU A 249 -3.48 2.37 8.48
CA LEU A 249 -2.30 1.49 8.47
C LEU A 249 -1.00 2.26 8.77
N VAL A 250 -0.89 3.51 8.29
CA VAL A 250 0.27 4.37 8.55
C VAL A 250 0.32 4.73 10.03
N PHE A 251 -0.82 5.07 10.64
CA PHE A 251 -0.89 5.49 12.03
C PHE A 251 -0.63 4.34 12.99
N SER A 252 -1.22 3.16 12.75
CA SER A 252 -0.92 1.96 13.53
C SER A 252 0.55 1.56 13.42
N LEU A 253 1.17 1.72 12.25
CA LEU A 253 2.60 1.47 12.10
C LEU A 253 3.45 2.45 12.91
N ILE A 254 3.09 3.74 12.91
CA ILE A 254 3.79 4.76 13.70
C ILE A 254 3.71 4.43 15.20
N GLU A 255 2.55 4.00 15.69
CA GLU A 255 2.38 3.56 17.08
C GLU A 255 3.27 2.35 17.38
N GLU A 256 3.20 1.29 16.57
CA GLU A 256 4.01 0.08 16.74
C GLU A 256 5.51 0.40 16.77
N ILE A 257 6.02 1.17 15.81
CA ILE A 257 7.46 1.45 15.73
C ILE A 257 7.93 2.34 16.89
N ASN A 258 7.08 3.27 17.34
CA ASN A 258 7.35 4.07 18.53
C ASN A 258 7.42 3.20 19.78
N GLU A 259 6.49 2.26 19.95
CA GLU A 259 6.49 1.30 21.06
C GLU A 259 7.72 0.39 21.04
N MET A 260 8.06 -0.18 19.88
CA MET A 260 9.27 -0.99 19.69
C MET A 260 10.54 -0.21 20.04
N ASN A 261 10.57 1.08 19.70
CA ASN A 261 11.66 1.99 20.04
C ASN A 261 11.57 2.55 21.47
N LYS A 262 10.59 2.11 22.27
CA LYS A 262 10.35 2.55 23.66
C LYS A 262 10.17 4.07 23.78
N ASN A 263 9.57 4.68 22.77
CA ASN A 263 9.32 6.13 22.68
C ASN A 263 10.59 6.99 22.89
N LYS A 264 11.74 6.50 22.44
CA LYS A 264 13.00 7.26 22.50
C LYS A 264 12.89 8.56 21.70
N PRO A 265 13.18 9.74 22.28
CA PRO A 265 12.92 11.03 21.63
C PRO A 265 13.58 11.22 20.25
N ASP A 266 14.77 10.68 20.04
CA ASP A 266 15.51 10.77 18.78
C ASP A 266 14.84 9.97 17.64
N LEU A 267 14.17 8.86 17.98
CA LEU A 267 13.53 7.94 17.03
C LEU A 267 12.00 8.07 16.99
N LYS A 268 11.41 8.84 17.91
CA LYS A 268 9.97 8.98 18.00
C LYS A 268 9.42 9.70 16.77
N VAL A 269 8.42 9.10 16.15
CA VAL A 269 7.69 9.66 15.02
C VAL A 269 6.41 10.29 15.55
N ASP A 270 6.35 11.62 15.49
CA ASP A 270 5.21 12.40 15.99
C ASP A 270 4.40 12.96 14.81
N LEU A 271 3.08 12.77 14.87
CA LEU A 271 2.16 13.31 13.89
C LEU A 271 1.73 14.73 14.27
N ILE A 272 1.76 15.63 13.30
CA ILE A 272 1.25 17.01 13.42
C ILE A 272 0.20 17.26 12.35
N ARG A 273 -0.59 18.33 12.55
CA ARG A 273 -1.58 18.76 11.57
C ARG A 273 -0.90 19.17 10.27
N TRP A 274 -1.45 18.73 9.14
CA TRP A 274 -1.19 19.33 7.85
C TRP A 274 -2.32 20.31 7.50
N TYR A 275 -1.96 21.49 7.01
CA TYR A 275 -2.92 22.46 6.48
C TYR A 275 -2.98 22.22 4.99
N ASP A 276 -4.09 21.68 4.50
CA ASP A 276 -4.20 21.28 3.11
C ASP A 276 -4.55 22.46 2.19
N GLU A 277 -5.63 23.16 2.55
CA GLU A 277 -6.03 24.38 1.88
C GLU A 277 -5.68 25.64 2.67
N SER A 278 -5.17 26.65 1.96
CA SER A 278 -5.07 28.02 2.44
C SER A 278 -5.94 28.94 1.60
N GLN A 279 -6.94 29.58 2.22
CA GLN A 279 -7.76 30.63 1.57
C GLN A 279 -6.91 31.80 1.05
N ASN A 280 -5.71 31.96 1.61
CA ASN A 280 -4.77 33.01 1.27
C ASN A 280 -3.72 32.57 0.25
N GLY A 281 -3.77 31.33 -0.24
CA GLY A 281 -3.02 30.90 -1.41
C GLY A 281 -3.30 31.82 -2.60
N LEU A 282 -2.28 32.06 -3.41
CA LEU A 282 -2.29 33.04 -4.49
C LEU A 282 -2.61 32.37 -5.82
N GLN A 283 -3.42 33.02 -6.67
CA GLN A 283 -3.59 32.61 -8.06
C GLN A 283 -2.87 33.62 -8.95
N TYR A 284 -1.70 33.27 -9.49
CA TYR A 284 -0.93 34.13 -10.38
C TYR A 284 -1.05 33.70 -11.83
N PHE A 285 -2.00 34.31 -12.54
CA PHE A 285 -2.32 33.98 -13.93
C PHE A 285 -2.37 35.25 -14.77
N ASN A 286 -1.90 35.18 -16.01
CA ASN A 286 -1.85 36.28 -16.97
C ASN A 286 -1.20 37.57 -16.39
N GLU A 287 -0.17 37.41 -15.55
CA GLU A 287 0.54 38.50 -14.85
C GLU A 287 -0.36 39.39 -13.97
N PHE A 288 -1.59 38.96 -13.67
CA PHE A 288 -2.56 39.78 -12.95
C PHE A 288 -2.18 39.98 -11.48
N ARG A 289 -2.31 41.23 -11.02
CA ARG A 289 -2.02 41.64 -9.64
C ARG A 289 -3.10 42.55 -9.10
N MET A 290 -3.35 42.39 -7.81
CA MET A 290 -4.13 43.33 -7.03
C MET A 290 -3.34 44.63 -6.83
N LYS A 291 -4.02 45.69 -6.37
CA LYS A 291 -3.38 46.98 -6.03
C LYS A 291 -2.31 46.87 -4.94
N THR A 292 -2.34 45.79 -4.16
CA THR A 292 -1.32 45.46 -3.15
C THR A 292 0.00 45.02 -3.78
N GLY A 293 0.03 44.69 -5.07
CA GLY A 293 1.18 44.12 -5.78
C GLY A 293 1.24 42.59 -5.74
N LEU A 294 0.41 41.94 -4.92
CA LEU A 294 0.27 40.48 -4.90
C LEU A 294 -0.83 40.01 -5.86
N PRO A 295 -0.76 38.76 -6.35
CA PRO A 295 -1.90 38.11 -7.01
C PRO A 295 -3.11 38.02 -6.07
N PRO A 296 -4.33 37.86 -6.62
CA PRO A 296 -5.52 37.63 -5.79
C PRO A 296 -5.39 36.33 -5.00
N THR A 297 -5.95 36.32 -3.78
CA THR A 297 -6.07 35.07 -3.02
C THR A 297 -7.28 34.25 -3.45
N LEU A 298 -7.27 32.95 -3.18
CA LEU A 298 -8.44 32.08 -3.43
C LEU A 298 -9.71 32.58 -2.72
N GLY A 299 -9.58 33.09 -1.49
CA GLY A 299 -10.70 33.68 -0.75
C GLY A 299 -11.21 34.98 -1.37
N GLN A 300 -10.33 35.78 -1.98
CA GLN A 300 -10.75 36.98 -2.72
C GLN A 300 -11.49 36.59 -4.00
N ILE A 301 -11.00 35.60 -4.75
CA ILE A 301 -11.66 35.08 -5.96
C ILE A 301 -13.03 34.49 -5.63
N ARG A 302 -13.16 33.75 -4.52
CA ARG A 302 -14.47 33.24 -4.07
C ARG A 302 -15.49 34.34 -3.78
N ASN A 303 -15.03 35.48 -3.26
CA ASN A 303 -15.90 36.62 -2.96
C ASN A 303 -16.20 37.47 -4.21
N ASP A 304 -15.29 37.49 -5.19
CA ASP A 304 -15.43 38.21 -6.45
C ASP A 304 -14.82 37.39 -7.59
N SER A 305 -15.68 36.63 -8.28
CA SER A 305 -15.26 35.75 -9.37
C SER A 305 -14.72 36.50 -10.59
N SER A 306 -14.88 37.84 -10.67
CA SER A 306 -14.23 38.63 -11.72
C SER A 306 -12.71 38.72 -11.57
N LEU A 307 -12.18 38.36 -10.40
CA LEU A 307 -10.75 38.26 -10.13
C LEU A 307 -10.12 36.99 -10.68
N ASP A 308 -10.91 35.95 -10.96
CA ASP A 308 -10.41 34.71 -11.55
C ASP A 308 -9.90 34.98 -12.97
N GLN A 309 -8.61 34.74 -13.18
CA GLN A 309 -7.99 34.91 -14.50
C GLN A 309 -7.85 33.58 -15.26
N SER A 310 -8.32 32.49 -14.69
CA SER A 310 -8.38 31.20 -15.40
C SER A 310 -9.34 31.29 -16.59
N ARG A 311 -9.10 30.47 -17.61
CA ARG A 311 -9.95 30.45 -18.81
C ARG A 311 -11.21 29.62 -18.50
N PRO A 312 -12.41 30.22 -18.48
CA PRO A 312 -13.62 29.44 -18.21
C PRO A 312 -13.93 28.50 -19.37
N MET A 313 -14.47 27.32 -19.06
CA MET A 313 -15.04 26.42 -20.06
C MET A 313 -16.22 27.11 -20.77
N ASP A 314 -16.36 26.91 -22.08
CA ASP A 314 -17.56 27.34 -22.79
C ASP A 314 -18.78 26.51 -22.34
N SER A 315 -19.99 27.02 -22.60
CA SER A 315 -21.22 26.39 -22.12
C SER A 315 -21.44 24.97 -22.65
N THR A 316 -20.94 24.63 -23.83
CA THR A 316 -21.07 23.28 -24.40
C THR A 316 -20.14 22.33 -23.66
N THR A 317 -18.90 22.75 -23.43
CA THR A 317 -17.91 21.99 -22.67
C THR A 317 -18.35 21.81 -21.22
N LYS A 318 -18.86 22.86 -20.57
CA LYS A 318 -19.39 22.78 -19.20
C LYS A 318 -20.57 21.80 -19.09
N SER A 319 -21.49 21.83 -20.04
CA SER A 319 -22.61 20.88 -20.05
C SER A 319 -22.16 19.43 -20.24
N LEU A 320 -21.06 19.18 -20.95
CA LEU A 320 -20.50 17.84 -21.14
C LEU A 320 -19.76 17.36 -19.89
N ASP A 321 -19.01 18.27 -19.25
CA ASP A 321 -18.37 18.06 -17.94
C ASP A 321 -19.40 17.67 -16.87
N ASP A 322 -20.52 18.40 -16.79
CA ASP A 322 -21.61 18.07 -15.87
C ASP A 322 -22.20 16.66 -16.16
N VAL A 323 -22.26 16.22 -17.43
CA VAL A 323 -22.72 14.86 -17.77
C VAL A 323 -21.71 13.81 -17.33
N LEU A 324 -20.41 14.05 -17.54
CA LEU A 324 -19.33 13.18 -17.09
C LEU A 324 -19.39 12.99 -15.56
N LEU A 325 -19.44 14.07 -14.80
CA LEU A 325 -19.49 14.05 -13.34
C LEU A 325 -20.72 13.29 -12.82
N ASN A 326 -21.86 13.34 -13.52
CA ASN A 326 -23.05 12.56 -13.16
C ASN A 326 -22.93 11.05 -13.46
N ASP A 327 -22.03 10.64 -14.34
CA ASP A 327 -21.75 9.22 -14.64
C ASP A 327 -20.69 8.63 -13.71
N LEU A 328 -19.91 9.47 -13.02
CA LEU A 328 -19.00 9.03 -11.97
C LEU A 328 -19.77 8.63 -10.71
N PRO A 329 -19.19 7.76 -9.88
CA PRO A 329 -19.82 7.36 -8.62
C PRO A 329 -20.02 8.56 -7.69
N GLY A 330 -21.22 8.70 -7.12
CA GLY A 330 -21.52 9.76 -6.15
C GLY A 330 -21.03 9.45 -4.73
N ASP A 331 -21.44 10.28 -3.77
CA ASP A 331 -20.94 10.29 -2.39
C ASP A 331 -21.04 8.95 -1.65
N GLY A 332 -22.07 8.15 -1.94
CA GLY A 332 -22.18 6.79 -1.37
C GLY A 332 -21.03 5.85 -1.75
N PHE A 333 -20.40 6.06 -2.91
CA PHE A 333 -19.18 5.35 -3.30
C PHE A 333 -17.94 5.91 -2.61
N MET A 334 -17.87 7.23 -2.37
CA MET A 334 -16.81 7.83 -1.57
C MET A 334 -16.81 7.28 -0.13
N VAL A 335 -17.98 7.10 0.47
CA VAL A 335 -18.12 6.42 1.77
C VAL A 335 -17.64 4.97 1.71
N GLU A 336 -17.98 4.24 0.64
CA GLU A 336 -17.51 2.87 0.43
C GLU A 336 -15.98 2.79 0.25
N MET A 337 -15.37 3.72 -0.48
CA MET A 337 -13.90 3.82 -0.60
C MET A 337 -13.25 4.18 0.73
N ALA A 338 -13.78 5.18 1.45
CA ALA A 338 -13.27 5.61 2.74
C ALA A 338 -13.29 4.48 3.77
N THR A 339 -14.35 3.68 3.80
CA THR A 339 -14.51 2.58 4.77
C THR A 339 -13.86 1.29 4.29
N ASN A 340 -13.89 0.98 2.99
CA ASN A 340 -13.37 -0.25 2.42
C ASN A 340 -12.93 -0.09 0.96
N MET A 341 -11.70 0.41 0.77
CA MET A 341 -11.09 0.63 -0.54
C MET A 341 -11.04 -0.62 -1.43
N TYR A 342 -10.84 -1.82 -0.86
CA TYR A 342 -10.81 -3.06 -1.65
C TYR A 342 -12.17 -3.38 -2.26
N LYS A 343 -13.22 -3.27 -1.45
CA LYS A 343 -14.60 -3.50 -1.90
C LYS A 343 -14.96 -2.49 -2.99
N ALA A 344 -14.59 -1.23 -2.78
CA ALA A 344 -14.82 -0.18 -3.77
C ALA A 344 -14.06 -0.43 -5.08
N HIS A 345 -12.77 -0.81 -5.03
CA HIS A 345 -12.00 -1.16 -6.22
C HIS A 345 -12.57 -2.38 -6.98
N LYS A 346 -12.98 -3.43 -6.26
CA LYS A 346 -13.63 -4.61 -6.84
C LYS A 346 -14.96 -4.24 -7.51
N LYS A 347 -15.75 -3.37 -6.88
CA LYS A 347 -16.97 -2.84 -7.46
C LYS A 347 -16.67 -2.00 -8.69
N TRP A 348 -15.69 -1.10 -8.63
CA TRP A 348 -15.25 -0.25 -9.75
C TRP A 348 -14.86 -1.06 -10.99
N THR A 349 -14.03 -2.08 -10.80
CA THR A 349 -13.61 -2.96 -11.92
C THR A 349 -14.79 -3.71 -12.55
N SER A 350 -15.83 -4.04 -11.79
CA SER A 350 -17.03 -4.73 -12.30
C SER A 350 -18.15 -3.83 -12.84
N GLU A 351 -18.44 -2.71 -12.18
CA GLU A 351 -19.62 -1.84 -12.41
C GLU A 351 -19.24 -0.49 -13.02
N GLY A 352 -18.10 0.08 -12.60
CA GLY A 352 -17.46 1.29 -13.11
C GLY A 352 -18.38 2.44 -13.54
N LEU A 353 -18.12 2.97 -14.74
CA LEU A 353 -18.73 4.19 -15.28
C LEU A 353 -20.23 4.00 -15.54
N GLY A 354 -21.05 4.90 -14.98
CA GLY A 354 -22.51 4.86 -15.04
C GLY A 354 -23.14 3.59 -14.45
N GLY A 355 -22.39 2.83 -13.63
CA GLY A 355 -22.78 1.54 -13.07
C GLY A 355 -23.05 0.45 -14.11
N LYS A 356 -22.49 0.59 -15.32
CA LYS A 356 -22.78 -0.29 -16.48
C LYS A 356 -21.54 -0.69 -17.26
N LEU A 357 -20.44 0.04 -17.14
CA LEU A 357 -19.22 -0.16 -17.91
C LEU A 357 -18.05 -0.40 -16.96
N GLN A 358 -17.28 -1.46 -17.21
CA GLN A 358 -16.10 -1.80 -16.42
C GLN A 358 -15.13 -0.62 -16.33
N GLY A 359 -14.81 -0.19 -15.11
CA GLY A 359 -14.12 1.09 -14.86
C GLY A 359 -12.68 1.15 -15.36
N ASP A 360 -12.00 0.01 -15.47
CA ASP A 360 -10.60 -0.03 -15.93
C ASP A 360 -10.46 -0.15 -17.45
N ARG A 361 -11.56 -0.22 -18.22
CA ARG A 361 -11.51 -0.46 -19.68
C ARG A 361 -11.75 0.77 -20.54
N TRP A 362 -11.79 1.95 -19.93
CA TRP A 362 -11.99 3.23 -20.61
C TRP A 362 -10.94 4.23 -20.14
N SER A 363 -10.32 4.94 -21.09
CA SER A 363 -9.68 6.21 -20.77
C SER A 363 -10.73 7.30 -20.76
N GLU A 364 -10.46 8.39 -20.05
CA GLU A 364 -11.34 9.57 -20.02
C GLU A 364 -11.62 10.09 -21.44
N PHE A 365 -10.58 10.21 -22.25
CA PHE A 365 -10.70 10.64 -23.64
C PHE A 365 -11.64 9.73 -24.45
N ALA A 366 -11.46 8.40 -24.35
CA ALA A 366 -12.29 7.45 -25.08
C ALA A 366 -13.73 7.46 -24.58
N TYR A 367 -13.94 7.58 -23.27
CA TYR A 367 -15.28 7.67 -22.68
C TYR A 367 -16.03 8.91 -23.16
N ILE A 368 -15.42 10.09 -23.02
CA ILE A 368 -16.06 11.35 -23.38
C ILE A 368 -16.30 11.44 -24.89
N SER A 369 -15.29 11.14 -25.72
CA SER A 369 -15.42 11.29 -27.17
C SER A 369 -16.27 10.18 -27.82
N GLN A 370 -16.13 8.92 -27.38
CA GLN A 370 -16.78 7.78 -28.03
C GLN A 370 -18.08 7.34 -27.35
N TYR A 371 -18.18 7.41 -26.03
CA TYR A 371 -19.38 6.99 -25.32
C TYR A 371 -20.35 8.16 -25.14
N LEU A 372 -19.90 9.29 -24.56
CA LEU A 372 -20.72 10.49 -24.37
C LEU A 372 -20.95 11.30 -25.66
N LYS A 373 -20.19 10.99 -26.72
CA LYS A 373 -20.25 11.71 -28.01
C LYS A 373 -19.89 13.19 -27.88
N GLY A 374 -19.00 13.52 -26.95
CA GLY A 374 -18.41 14.85 -26.81
C GLY A 374 -17.64 15.26 -28.05
N SER A 375 -17.61 16.57 -28.33
CA SER A 375 -16.74 17.10 -29.38
C SER A 375 -15.28 16.91 -29.00
N LEU A 376 -14.36 16.78 -29.97
CA LEU A 376 -12.94 16.64 -29.67
C LEU A 376 -12.39 17.85 -28.89
N ASN A 377 -12.85 19.06 -29.20
CA ASN A 377 -12.44 20.27 -28.48
C ASN A 377 -12.90 20.24 -27.01
N SER A 378 -14.16 19.88 -26.76
CA SER A 378 -14.67 19.79 -25.38
C SER A 378 -14.01 18.63 -24.62
N THR A 379 -13.73 17.53 -25.32
CA THR A 379 -13.01 16.38 -24.73
C THR A 379 -11.60 16.79 -24.29
N ASP A 380 -10.86 17.48 -25.16
CA ASP A 380 -9.51 17.98 -24.88
C ASP A 380 -9.49 18.93 -23.66
N VAL A 381 -10.47 19.83 -23.57
CA VAL A 381 -10.59 20.78 -22.45
C VAL A 381 -10.94 20.08 -21.12
N ILE A 382 -11.79 19.04 -21.15
CA ILE A 382 -12.21 18.32 -19.93
C ILE A 382 -11.10 17.40 -19.43
N VAL A 383 -10.53 16.58 -20.31
CA VAL A 383 -9.47 15.62 -19.95
C VAL A 383 -8.20 16.37 -19.51
N GLY A 384 -7.91 17.50 -20.15
CA GLY A 384 -6.71 18.26 -19.85
C GLY A 384 -5.41 17.52 -20.24
N PRO A 385 -4.26 18.09 -19.86
CA PRO A 385 -2.96 17.56 -20.24
C PRO A 385 -2.47 16.41 -19.33
N GLU A 386 -3.13 16.18 -18.20
CA GLU A 386 -2.77 15.19 -17.20
C GLU A 386 -3.60 13.93 -17.41
N ASN A 387 -2.95 12.78 -17.53
CA ASN A 387 -3.58 11.46 -17.50
C ASN A 387 -4.60 11.09 -18.61
N ALA A 388 -4.56 11.71 -19.80
CA ALA A 388 -5.49 11.43 -20.91
C ALA A 388 -5.59 9.94 -21.35
N ASP A 389 -4.54 9.16 -21.09
CA ASP A 389 -4.45 7.72 -21.41
C ASP A 389 -4.61 6.81 -20.17
N GLY A 390 -4.83 7.40 -18.99
CA GLY A 390 -4.95 6.72 -17.71
C GLY A 390 -6.30 6.05 -17.50
N SER A 391 -6.33 5.14 -16.52
CA SER A 391 -7.58 4.61 -15.97
C SER A 391 -8.22 5.64 -15.04
N PHE A 392 -9.55 5.76 -15.11
CA PHE A 392 -10.37 6.59 -14.21
C PHE A 392 -10.17 6.26 -12.73
N TRP A 393 -9.73 5.04 -12.40
CA TRP A 393 -9.54 4.64 -11.01
C TRP A 393 -8.56 5.55 -10.26
N LEU A 394 -7.53 6.08 -10.94
CA LEU A 394 -6.61 7.04 -10.34
C LEU A 394 -7.36 8.29 -9.86
N TRP A 395 -8.24 8.83 -10.72
CA TRP A 395 -9.08 9.96 -10.38
C TRP A 395 -10.05 9.65 -9.24
N GLU A 396 -10.67 8.47 -9.21
CA GLU A 396 -11.65 8.10 -8.16
C GLU A 396 -11.05 8.13 -6.76
N TYR A 397 -9.92 7.45 -6.53
CA TYR A 397 -9.33 7.43 -5.19
C TYR A 397 -8.65 8.76 -4.83
N ASP A 398 -8.06 9.47 -5.80
CA ASP A 398 -7.47 10.78 -5.52
C ASP A 398 -8.56 11.79 -5.16
N THR A 399 -9.74 11.72 -5.79
CA THR A 399 -10.91 12.54 -5.41
C THR A 399 -11.32 12.29 -3.96
N LEU A 400 -11.35 11.03 -3.50
CA LEU A 400 -11.60 10.73 -2.09
C LEU A 400 -10.55 11.39 -1.20
N TYR A 401 -9.27 11.21 -1.52
CA TYR A 401 -8.20 11.72 -0.67
C TYR A 401 -8.18 13.24 -0.63
N GLU A 402 -8.33 13.92 -1.77
CA GLU A 402 -8.44 15.39 -1.85
C GLU A 402 -9.68 15.93 -1.14
N SER A 403 -10.76 15.16 -1.06
CA SER A 403 -11.97 15.49 -0.31
C SER A 403 -11.85 15.28 1.20
N ALA A 404 -10.66 14.90 1.72
CA ALA A 404 -10.46 14.69 3.15
C ALA A 404 -10.62 15.99 3.96
N ASP A 405 -11.37 15.90 5.06
CA ASP A 405 -11.67 17.02 5.96
C ASP A 405 -10.52 17.37 6.92
N SER A 406 -9.54 16.46 7.02
CA SER A 406 -8.43 16.56 7.95
C SER A 406 -7.22 15.78 7.46
N TRP A 407 -6.04 16.35 7.72
CA TRP A 407 -4.76 15.85 7.22
C TRP A 407 -3.69 15.88 8.30
N ARG A 408 -2.72 14.97 8.21
CA ARG A 408 -1.55 14.90 9.08
C ARG A 408 -0.25 14.83 8.29
N THR A 409 0.85 15.21 8.93
CA THR A 409 2.21 14.98 8.45
C THR A 409 3.10 14.62 9.65
N ILE A 410 4.39 14.36 9.42
CA ILE A 410 5.35 13.97 10.46
C ILE A 410 6.17 15.18 10.88
N ASP A 411 6.22 15.44 12.19
CA ASP A 411 7.04 16.50 12.75
C ASP A 411 8.53 16.18 12.57
N GLY A 412 9.30 17.18 12.12
CA GLY A 412 10.69 17.01 11.70
C GLY A 412 10.88 16.22 10.40
N GLY A 413 9.82 15.89 9.69
CA GLY A 413 9.84 15.42 8.30
C GLY A 413 9.64 13.92 8.08
N MET A 414 9.14 13.57 6.90
CA MET A 414 8.66 12.24 6.54
C MET A 414 9.74 11.15 6.59
N SER A 415 11.01 11.51 6.40
CA SER A 415 12.16 10.57 6.49
C SER A 415 12.32 9.93 7.86
N ARG A 416 11.77 10.54 8.92
CA ARG A 416 11.82 9.98 10.27
C ARG A 416 11.10 8.64 10.39
N LEU A 417 10.03 8.42 9.61
CA LEU A 417 9.28 7.16 9.64
C LEU A 417 10.14 5.95 9.22
N PRO A 418 10.74 5.91 8.02
CA PRO A 418 11.61 4.80 7.66
C PRO A 418 12.88 4.74 8.52
N GLU A 419 13.43 5.86 8.98
CA GLU A 419 14.59 5.87 9.89
C GLU A 419 14.30 5.23 11.25
N ALA A 420 13.05 5.32 11.75
CA ALA A 420 12.64 4.67 12.98
C ALA A 420 12.72 3.13 12.91
N PHE A 421 12.83 2.53 11.72
CA PHE A 421 13.06 1.09 11.56
C PHE A 421 14.53 0.69 11.76
N LEU A 422 15.49 1.62 11.70
CA LEU A 422 16.91 1.28 11.75
C LEU A 422 17.29 0.40 12.95
N PRO A 423 16.80 0.63 14.19
CA PRO A 423 17.09 -0.26 15.32
C PRO A 423 16.66 -1.71 15.10
N LEU A 424 15.57 -1.93 14.36
CA LEU A 424 15.01 -3.24 14.04
C LEU A 424 15.80 -3.95 12.91
N VAL A 425 16.23 -3.21 11.88
CA VAL A 425 16.76 -3.81 10.65
C VAL A 425 18.28 -3.77 10.52
N LYS A 426 18.98 -2.92 11.30
CA LYS A 426 20.41 -2.60 11.11
C LYS A 426 21.34 -3.82 10.98
N ASP A 427 21.08 -4.90 11.71
CA ASP A 427 21.98 -6.06 11.75
C ASP A 427 21.84 -6.91 10.46
N ASN A 428 20.71 -6.76 9.76
CA ASN A 428 20.37 -7.48 8.54
C ASN A 428 20.34 -6.57 7.29
N LEU A 429 20.53 -5.26 7.46
CA LEU A 429 20.52 -4.26 6.39
C LEU A 429 21.88 -4.18 5.68
N ARG A 430 21.85 -4.23 4.35
CA ARG A 430 23.00 -4.04 3.45
C ARG A 430 22.69 -2.89 2.50
N LEU A 431 23.23 -1.72 2.81
CA LEU A 431 23.15 -0.52 1.96
C LEU A 431 24.08 -0.64 0.74
N ASN A 432 23.93 0.24 -0.24
CA ASN A 432 24.75 0.31 -1.46
C ASN A 432 24.80 -1.02 -2.25
N THR A 433 23.70 -1.78 -2.25
CA THR A 433 23.57 -3.08 -2.91
C THR A 433 22.54 -3.00 -4.04
N LYS A 434 22.95 -2.47 -5.19
CA LYS A 434 22.08 -2.35 -6.38
C LYS A 434 22.06 -3.65 -7.19
N ILE A 435 20.98 -4.42 -7.08
CA ILE A 435 20.80 -5.63 -7.87
C ILE A 435 20.74 -5.29 -9.38
N GLU A 436 21.40 -6.11 -10.20
CA GLU A 436 21.45 -5.99 -11.67
C GLU A 436 20.93 -7.25 -12.37
N ARG A 437 20.94 -8.39 -11.68
CA ARG A 437 20.58 -9.69 -12.26
C ARG A 437 20.03 -10.62 -11.20
N VAL A 438 19.02 -11.39 -11.61
CA VAL A 438 18.42 -12.46 -10.83
C VAL A 438 18.54 -13.75 -11.61
N ARG A 439 18.95 -14.82 -10.94
CA ARG A 439 18.91 -16.19 -11.48
C ARG A 439 18.01 -17.03 -10.60
N HIS A 440 17.29 -17.95 -11.21
CA HIS A 440 16.54 -18.98 -10.50
C HIS A 440 17.02 -20.36 -10.97
N ALA A 441 17.50 -21.15 -10.02
CA ALA A 441 18.00 -22.50 -10.26
C ALA A 441 17.92 -23.30 -8.96
N ASN A 442 17.65 -24.61 -9.06
CA ASN A 442 17.54 -25.52 -7.92
C ASN A 442 16.56 -25.00 -6.84
N ASP A 443 15.44 -24.42 -7.27
CA ASP A 443 14.40 -23.87 -6.38
C ASP A 443 14.92 -22.77 -5.42
N LYS A 444 15.91 -22.01 -5.88
CA LYS A 444 16.50 -20.88 -5.15
C LYS A 444 16.71 -19.67 -6.05
N VAL A 445 16.74 -18.49 -5.43
CA VAL A 445 16.97 -17.21 -6.09
C VAL A 445 18.38 -16.72 -5.80
N THR A 446 19.17 -16.48 -6.84
CA THR A 446 20.49 -15.83 -6.74
C THR A 446 20.40 -14.39 -7.21
N LEU A 447 20.67 -13.45 -6.30
CA LEU A 447 20.73 -12.02 -6.56
C LEU A 447 22.18 -11.62 -6.85
N GLN A 448 22.40 -10.83 -7.90
CA GLN A 448 23.74 -10.38 -8.30
C GLN A 448 23.81 -8.87 -8.46
N TRP A 449 24.88 -8.26 -7.95
CA TRP A 449 25.13 -6.82 -7.95
C TRP A 449 26.62 -6.51 -8.14
N ARG A 450 26.96 -5.24 -8.31
CA ARG A 450 28.32 -4.72 -8.27
C ARG A 450 28.40 -3.56 -7.29
N HIS A 451 29.59 -3.28 -6.76
CA HIS A 451 29.83 -2.08 -5.96
C HIS A 451 30.14 -0.88 -6.86
N ASP A 452 30.98 -1.10 -7.89
CA ASP A 452 31.20 -0.16 -9.00
C ASP A 452 30.83 -0.80 -10.35
N TYR A 453 30.42 0.01 -11.33
CA TYR A 453 30.04 -0.47 -12.67
C TYR A 453 31.18 -1.18 -13.42
N LYS A 454 32.44 -1.01 -12.99
CA LYS A 454 33.62 -1.71 -13.51
C LYS A 454 33.94 -3.02 -12.78
N ASP A 455 33.35 -3.27 -11.62
CA ASP A 455 33.66 -4.43 -10.80
C ASP A 455 33.11 -5.73 -11.38
N SER A 456 33.55 -6.86 -10.84
CA SER A 456 32.88 -8.15 -11.10
C SER A 456 31.57 -8.27 -10.33
N LEU A 457 30.66 -9.12 -10.82
CA LEU A 457 29.40 -9.38 -10.11
C LEU A 457 29.67 -10.14 -8.80
N HIS A 458 29.16 -9.61 -7.71
CA HIS A 458 28.92 -10.32 -6.47
C HIS A 458 27.59 -11.08 -6.55
N SER A 459 27.42 -12.10 -5.71
CA SER A 459 26.18 -12.84 -5.67
C SER A 459 25.90 -13.47 -4.31
N SER A 460 24.63 -13.50 -3.93
CA SER A 460 24.11 -14.25 -2.79
C SER A 460 22.88 -15.05 -3.23
N THR A 461 22.68 -16.22 -2.64
CA THR A 461 21.58 -17.13 -2.97
C THR A 461 20.68 -17.29 -1.75
N TYR A 462 19.37 -17.33 -1.99
CA TYR A 462 18.32 -17.36 -0.99
C TYR A 462 17.27 -18.38 -1.40
N ASP A 463 16.47 -18.86 -0.44
CA ASP A 463 15.31 -19.70 -0.75
C ASP A 463 14.23 -18.88 -1.45
N TYR A 464 14.03 -17.63 -1.01
CA TYR A 464 13.06 -16.71 -1.61
C TYR A 464 13.61 -15.28 -1.68
N ALA A 465 13.05 -14.48 -2.59
CA ALA A 465 13.29 -13.05 -2.66
C ALA A 465 11.98 -12.25 -2.73
N ILE A 466 11.81 -11.29 -1.85
CA ILE A 466 10.73 -10.31 -1.91
C ILE A 466 11.31 -9.04 -2.55
N VAL A 467 10.80 -8.66 -3.71
CA VAL A 467 11.29 -7.55 -4.54
C VAL A 467 10.39 -6.35 -4.32
N ALA A 468 10.87 -5.41 -3.51
CA ALA A 468 10.23 -4.14 -3.20
C ALA A 468 10.70 -2.98 -4.12
N VAL A 469 11.48 -3.30 -5.15
CA VAL A 469 12.06 -2.35 -6.10
C VAL A 469 11.03 -1.99 -7.17
N PRO A 470 10.85 -0.70 -7.53
CA PRO A 470 9.89 -0.31 -8.56
C PRO A 470 10.22 -0.92 -9.91
N PHE A 471 9.20 -1.23 -10.69
CA PHE A 471 9.34 -1.91 -11.98
C PHE A 471 10.16 -1.11 -13.01
N THR A 472 10.15 0.21 -12.95
CA THR A 472 11.05 1.10 -13.71
C THR A 472 12.53 0.73 -13.58
N VAL A 473 12.95 0.23 -12.41
CA VAL A 473 14.32 -0.24 -12.16
C VAL A 473 14.46 -1.74 -12.44
N VAL A 474 13.47 -2.56 -12.05
CA VAL A 474 13.50 -4.02 -12.30
C VAL A 474 13.56 -4.34 -13.81
N ARG A 475 12.97 -3.49 -14.68
CA ARG A 475 13.11 -3.52 -16.15
C ARG A 475 14.55 -3.58 -16.64
N GLN A 476 15.48 -3.02 -15.88
CA GLN A 476 16.89 -2.98 -16.24
C GLN A 476 17.63 -4.27 -15.84
N TRP A 477 17.01 -5.09 -14.99
CA TRP A 477 17.61 -6.32 -14.49
C TRP A 477 17.62 -7.42 -15.55
N ARG A 478 18.62 -8.30 -15.47
CA ARG A 478 18.58 -9.57 -16.19
C ARG A 478 17.77 -10.57 -15.36
N MET A 479 16.51 -10.77 -15.73
CA MET A 479 15.56 -11.65 -15.03
C MET A 479 15.57 -13.08 -15.61
N PRO A 480 15.21 -14.10 -14.81
CA PRO A 480 14.90 -15.42 -15.35
C PRO A 480 13.63 -15.35 -16.21
N ASN A 481 13.43 -16.33 -17.09
CA ASN A 481 12.17 -16.44 -17.85
C ASN A 481 10.99 -16.66 -16.88
N MET A 482 9.99 -15.79 -16.89
CA MET A 482 8.78 -15.84 -16.05
C MET A 482 7.52 -15.90 -16.93
N ASN A 483 6.34 -15.98 -16.32
CA ASN A 483 5.08 -15.85 -17.06
C ASN A 483 5.09 -14.53 -17.86
N MET A 484 4.52 -14.55 -19.06
CA MET A 484 4.46 -13.39 -19.95
C MET A 484 3.70 -12.22 -19.32
N ILE A 485 2.65 -12.46 -18.53
CA ILE A 485 1.82 -11.39 -17.96
C ILE A 485 2.61 -10.62 -16.90
N ILE A 486 3.24 -11.28 -15.92
CA ILE A 486 4.11 -10.59 -14.95
C ILE A 486 5.33 -9.94 -15.62
N SER A 487 5.89 -10.58 -16.67
CA SER A 487 6.98 -9.98 -17.45
C SER A 487 6.53 -8.69 -18.16
N ASN A 488 5.30 -8.68 -18.67
CA ASN A 488 4.69 -7.49 -19.27
C ASN A 488 4.36 -6.43 -18.21
N ALA A 489 3.86 -6.80 -17.04
CA ALA A 489 3.64 -5.88 -15.94
C ALA A 489 4.95 -5.18 -15.56
N ILE A 490 6.01 -5.96 -15.35
CA ILE A 490 7.35 -5.43 -15.09
C ILE A 490 7.77 -4.49 -16.21
N ASN A 491 7.59 -4.85 -17.48
CA ASN A 491 8.10 -4.04 -18.60
C ASN A 491 7.25 -2.82 -18.98
N ASN A 492 5.94 -2.87 -18.77
CA ASN A 492 4.99 -1.97 -19.42
C ASN A 492 4.08 -1.19 -18.47
N LEU A 493 4.05 -1.50 -17.16
CA LEU A 493 3.30 -0.71 -16.18
C LEU A 493 3.70 0.76 -16.29
N VAL A 494 2.75 1.65 -16.51
CA VAL A 494 3.06 3.08 -16.69
C VAL A 494 3.33 3.72 -15.33
N TYR A 495 4.29 4.65 -15.32
CA TYR A 495 4.68 5.44 -14.16
C TYR A 495 4.65 6.90 -14.53
N ASP A 496 4.22 7.74 -13.60
CA ASP A 496 4.40 9.17 -13.68
C ASP A 496 5.70 9.60 -13.01
N THR A 497 6.09 10.85 -13.23
CA THR A 497 7.25 11.48 -12.61
C THR A 497 6.95 12.92 -12.25
N CYS A 498 7.58 13.36 -11.17
CA CYS A 498 7.50 14.73 -10.69
C CYS A 498 8.88 15.28 -10.35
N CYS A 499 8.97 16.61 -10.38
CA CYS A 499 10.08 17.40 -9.90
C CYS A 499 9.61 18.33 -8.80
N LYS A 500 10.43 18.45 -7.77
CA LYS A 500 10.25 19.43 -6.69
C LYS A 500 11.50 20.26 -6.52
N VAL A 501 11.32 21.57 -6.37
CA VAL A 501 12.38 22.51 -6.03
C VAL A 501 11.99 23.26 -4.76
N ALA A 502 12.73 23.02 -3.68
CA ALA A 502 12.61 23.76 -2.44
C ALA A 502 13.64 24.89 -2.37
N LEU A 503 13.19 26.07 -1.94
CA LEU A 503 14.01 27.26 -1.76
C LEU A 503 13.96 27.71 -0.31
N GLU A 504 15.13 27.86 0.32
CA GLU A 504 15.22 28.39 1.68
C GLU A 504 15.25 29.93 1.68
N TYR A 505 14.42 30.50 2.53
CA TYR A 505 14.38 31.93 2.83
C TYR A 505 14.79 32.16 4.28
N SER A 506 15.41 33.31 4.56
CA SER A 506 15.86 33.69 5.90
C SER A 506 14.71 33.92 6.89
N GLU A 507 13.50 34.10 6.36
CA GLU A 507 12.28 34.29 7.12
C GLU A 507 11.05 33.83 6.34
N ARG A 508 9.97 33.55 7.08
CA ARG A 508 8.67 33.11 6.57
C ARG A 508 7.86 34.29 6.05
N PHE A 509 8.33 34.94 4.99
CA PHE A 509 7.73 36.18 4.47
C PHE A 509 6.24 36.03 4.11
N TRP A 510 5.83 34.83 3.68
CA TRP A 510 4.45 34.49 3.33
C TRP A 510 3.48 34.55 4.52
N GLU A 511 3.98 34.40 5.75
CA GLU A 511 3.18 34.57 6.98
C GLU A 511 3.07 36.05 7.40
N LYS A 512 3.83 36.96 6.79
CA LYS A 512 3.89 38.39 7.14
C LYS A 512 3.05 39.30 6.25
N TYR A 513 2.39 38.74 5.24
CA TYR A 513 1.44 39.47 4.40
C TYR A 513 0.23 39.95 5.22
N ASP A 514 -0.47 40.96 4.71
CA ASP A 514 -1.75 41.40 5.28
C ASP A 514 -2.78 40.25 5.36
N ASN A 515 -2.73 39.33 4.39
CA ASN A 515 -3.41 38.04 4.40
C ASN A 515 -2.36 36.92 4.48
N PRO A 516 -1.97 36.46 5.69
CA PRO A 516 -0.94 35.44 5.88
C PRO A 516 -1.29 34.10 5.23
N ILE A 517 -0.30 33.47 4.59
CA ILE A 517 -0.41 32.11 4.06
C ILE A 517 0.08 31.12 5.12
N TYR A 518 -0.76 30.17 5.51
CA TYR A 518 -0.40 29.12 6.48
C TYR A 518 -0.54 27.74 5.85
N GLY A 519 0.61 27.11 5.58
CA GLY A 519 0.70 25.77 4.98
C GLY A 519 0.00 25.64 3.62
N GLY A 520 -0.14 24.39 3.18
CA GLY A 520 -0.89 24.02 1.99
C GLY A 520 -0.16 24.23 0.67
N CYS A 521 -0.74 23.64 -0.37
CA CYS A 521 -0.29 23.71 -1.76
C CYS A 521 -1.30 24.52 -2.59
N SER A 522 -1.79 25.63 -2.04
CA SER A 522 -2.93 26.37 -2.61
C SER A 522 -2.51 27.57 -3.45
N THR A 523 -1.22 27.76 -3.71
CA THR A 523 -0.74 28.79 -4.64
C THR A 523 -0.47 28.16 -5.99
N SER A 524 -1.12 28.67 -7.04
CA SER A 524 -1.03 28.15 -8.40
C SER A 524 -0.67 29.25 -9.40
N THR A 525 -0.12 28.85 -10.53
CA THR A 525 0.32 29.79 -11.57
C THR A 525 0.31 29.18 -12.97
N ASP A 526 0.20 30.04 -13.98
CA ASP A 526 0.43 29.69 -15.39
C ASP A 526 1.89 29.88 -15.84
N ILE A 527 2.82 30.23 -14.93
CA ILE A 527 4.25 30.21 -15.24
C ILE A 527 4.64 28.76 -15.62
N PRO A 528 5.17 28.53 -16.83
CA PRO A 528 5.46 27.18 -17.31
C PRO A 528 6.38 26.40 -16.36
N GLY A 529 6.01 25.17 -16.02
CA GLY A 529 6.86 24.26 -15.23
C GLY A 529 6.82 24.47 -13.72
N ILE A 530 6.11 25.47 -13.19
CA ILE A 530 5.97 25.69 -11.73
C ILE A 530 4.80 24.88 -11.14
N ASN A 531 3.66 24.91 -11.83
CA ASN A 531 2.37 24.30 -11.45
C ASN A 531 1.86 24.79 -10.07
N ILE A 532 2.29 24.16 -8.97
CA ILE A 532 1.83 24.49 -7.61
C ILE A 532 3.00 24.83 -6.67
N VAL A 533 2.79 25.81 -5.80
CA VAL A 533 3.69 26.22 -4.72
C VAL A 533 3.14 25.75 -3.37
N CYS A 534 3.97 25.08 -2.58
CA CYS A 534 3.60 24.59 -1.25
C CYS A 534 4.37 25.28 -0.12
N TYR A 535 3.63 25.64 0.93
CA TYR A 535 4.17 26.25 2.14
C TYR A 535 4.22 25.23 3.28
N PRO A 536 5.21 25.35 4.18
CA PRO A 536 5.35 24.43 5.29
C PRO A 536 4.17 24.51 6.27
N SER A 537 3.54 23.37 6.54
CA SER A 537 2.48 23.20 7.56
C SER A 537 3.01 23.07 9.00
N TYR A 538 4.34 23.09 9.17
CA TYR A 538 5.04 23.00 10.45
C TYR A 538 5.68 24.33 10.83
N ASN A 539 5.96 24.49 12.13
CA ASN A 539 6.59 25.67 12.72
C ASN A 539 5.94 26.99 12.28
N ILE A 540 4.60 27.00 12.22
CA ILE A 540 3.81 28.20 11.87
C ILE A 540 4.06 29.28 12.93
N ASN A 541 4.23 30.54 12.48
CA ASN A 541 4.69 31.67 13.27
C ASN A 541 6.11 31.51 13.86
N GLY A 542 6.86 30.52 13.36
CA GLY A 542 8.25 30.30 13.73
C GLY A 542 9.16 31.43 13.24
N THR A 543 10.31 31.58 13.91
CA THR A 543 11.34 32.53 13.50
C THR A 543 12.54 31.82 12.90
N GLY A 544 13.23 32.48 11.98
CA GLY A 544 14.45 31.96 11.35
C GLY A 544 14.20 31.39 9.95
N PRO A 545 15.23 30.72 9.38
CA PRO A 545 15.14 30.19 8.03
C PRO A 545 14.06 29.13 7.87
N SER A 546 13.42 29.12 6.71
CA SER A 546 12.39 28.16 6.36
C SER A 546 12.33 28.03 4.84
N ALA A 547 11.89 26.88 4.36
CA ALA A 547 11.78 26.64 2.93
C ALA A 547 10.33 26.52 2.46
N ILE A 548 10.09 26.90 1.21
CA ILE A 548 8.86 26.58 0.46
C ILE A 548 9.24 25.61 -0.66
N ILE A 549 8.27 24.82 -1.13
CA ILE A 549 8.38 24.15 -2.43
C ILE A 549 7.93 25.17 -3.47
N GLY A 550 8.88 25.77 -4.17
CA GLY A 550 8.62 26.79 -5.19
C GLY A 550 8.20 26.20 -6.54
N GLU A 551 8.44 24.92 -6.74
CA GLU A 551 7.93 24.16 -7.88
C GLU A 551 7.52 22.77 -7.39
N TYR A 552 6.31 22.36 -7.75
CA TYR A 552 5.90 20.97 -7.74
C TYR A 552 5.20 20.68 -9.06
N VAL A 553 5.96 20.14 -10.01
CA VAL A 553 5.48 19.81 -11.35
C VAL A 553 5.43 18.30 -11.56
N GLU A 554 4.35 17.85 -12.17
CA GLU A 554 4.06 16.46 -12.51
C GLU A 554 4.03 16.29 -14.03
N GLY A 555 3.62 15.12 -14.54
CA GLY A 555 3.30 14.96 -15.95
C GLY A 555 4.41 14.34 -16.77
N ALA A 556 4.40 13.01 -16.83
CA ALA A 556 5.09 12.23 -17.86
C ALA A 556 4.38 12.38 -19.23
N ALA A 557 3.04 12.43 -19.25
CA ALA A 557 2.23 12.37 -20.48
C ALA A 557 2.43 13.57 -21.43
N ASN A 558 2.53 14.79 -20.88
CA ASN A 558 2.74 16.03 -21.64
C ASN A 558 4.21 16.50 -21.61
N HIS A 559 5.13 15.66 -21.08
CA HIS A 559 6.55 15.95 -20.91
C HIS A 559 6.86 17.15 -20.00
N GLU A 560 5.98 17.57 -19.09
CA GLU A 560 6.22 18.75 -18.26
C GLU A 560 7.45 18.61 -17.37
N SER A 561 7.47 17.59 -16.51
CA SER A 561 8.67 17.27 -15.72
C SER A 561 9.89 16.98 -16.60
N ALA A 562 9.69 16.37 -17.77
CA ALA A 562 10.75 16.05 -18.72
C ALA A 562 11.41 17.32 -19.32
N ARG A 563 10.66 18.41 -19.51
CA ARG A 563 11.22 19.71 -19.91
C ARG A 563 12.11 20.28 -18.81
N MET A 564 11.65 20.23 -17.57
CA MET A 564 12.36 20.81 -16.43
C MET A 564 13.69 20.09 -16.13
N ILE A 565 13.76 18.76 -16.33
CA ILE A 565 15.03 18.03 -16.14
C ILE A 565 16.09 18.27 -17.23
N THR A 566 15.76 18.94 -18.34
CA THR A 566 16.75 19.27 -19.38
C THR A 566 17.69 20.41 -18.98
N MET A 567 17.27 21.25 -18.03
CA MET A 567 18.08 22.32 -17.48
C MET A 567 19.15 21.77 -16.52
N SER A 568 20.26 22.50 -16.37
CA SER A 568 21.19 22.23 -15.26
C SER A 568 20.46 22.45 -13.92
N GLU A 569 20.99 21.89 -12.84
CA GLU A 569 20.39 22.10 -11.51
C GLU A 569 20.33 23.58 -11.14
N GLU A 570 21.40 24.32 -11.39
CA GLU A 570 21.51 25.74 -11.06
C GLU A 570 20.59 26.59 -11.93
N GLU A 571 20.48 26.31 -13.23
CA GLU A 571 19.57 26.99 -14.14
C GLU A 571 18.11 26.77 -13.73
N HIS A 572 17.76 25.52 -13.42
CA HIS A 572 16.43 25.16 -12.97
C HIS A 572 16.05 25.84 -11.65
N VAL A 573 16.94 25.79 -10.66
CA VAL A 573 16.72 26.45 -9.36
C VAL A 573 16.59 27.97 -9.53
N GLN A 574 17.41 28.57 -10.40
CA GLN A 574 17.33 29.99 -10.70
C GLN A 574 15.98 30.35 -11.36
N TYR A 575 15.50 29.52 -12.29
CA TYR A 575 14.18 29.67 -12.90
C TYR A 575 13.06 29.68 -11.86
N VAL A 576 13.06 28.71 -10.93
CA VAL A 576 12.07 28.65 -9.85
C VAL A 576 12.19 29.86 -8.91
N LEU A 577 13.41 30.28 -8.57
CA LEU A 577 13.62 31.49 -7.75
C LEU A 577 13.06 32.75 -8.43
N ASP A 578 13.25 32.88 -9.73
CA ASP A 578 12.72 34.01 -10.50
C ASP A 578 11.20 33.97 -10.56
N ALA A 579 10.60 32.79 -10.74
CA ALA A 579 9.15 32.61 -10.65
C ALA A 579 8.60 32.96 -9.26
N MET A 580 9.27 32.53 -8.18
CA MET A 580 8.84 32.88 -6.81
C MET A 580 8.98 34.38 -6.56
N THR A 581 10.04 35.00 -7.07
CA THR A 581 10.23 36.46 -7.00
C THR A 581 9.16 37.18 -7.80
N GLU A 582 8.77 36.65 -8.95
CA GLU A 582 7.68 37.16 -9.75
C GLU A 582 6.37 37.08 -8.95
N ILE A 583 5.93 35.89 -8.53
CA ILE A 583 4.68 35.70 -7.78
C ILE A 583 4.63 36.58 -6.52
N HIS A 584 5.69 36.58 -5.72
CA HIS A 584 5.71 37.16 -4.38
C HIS A 584 6.26 38.60 -4.29
N GLY A 585 6.85 39.11 -5.37
CA GLY A 585 7.45 40.44 -5.45
C GLY A 585 8.96 40.46 -5.19
N GLU A 586 9.63 41.45 -5.79
CA GLU A 586 11.10 41.57 -5.86
C GLU A 586 11.81 41.59 -4.50
N GLU A 587 11.13 42.07 -3.45
CA GLU A 587 11.70 42.12 -2.10
C GLU A 587 12.01 40.73 -1.54
N THR A 588 11.32 39.68 -2.00
CA THR A 588 11.56 38.30 -1.56
C THR A 588 12.91 37.75 -2.03
N ARG A 589 13.47 38.27 -3.14
CA ARG A 589 14.78 37.86 -3.65
C ARG A 589 15.89 38.07 -2.63
N LYS A 590 15.81 39.14 -1.84
CA LYS A 590 16.81 39.47 -0.80
C LYS A 590 16.76 38.52 0.39
N LEU A 591 15.65 37.78 0.55
CA LEU A 591 15.44 36.84 1.64
C LEU A 591 15.92 35.43 1.30
N TYR A 592 16.13 35.13 0.01
CA TYR A 592 16.67 33.83 -0.42
C TYR A 592 18.08 33.64 0.15
N THR A 593 18.32 32.51 0.82
CA THR A 593 19.60 32.29 1.53
C THR A 593 20.70 31.73 0.64
N GLY A 594 20.37 31.36 -0.60
CA GLY A 594 21.26 30.61 -1.49
C GLY A 594 21.18 29.10 -1.31
N LYS A 595 20.36 28.59 -0.38
CA LYS A 595 20.17 27.15 -0.17
C LYS A 595 18.91 26.64 -0.86
N PHE A 596 19.03 25.48 -1.48
CA PHE A 596 17.92 24.83 -2.18
C PHE A 596 18.05 23.31 -2.08
N ALA A 597 16.96 22.63 -2.40
CA ALA A 597 16.95 21.20 -2.66
C ALA A 597 16.13 20.96 -3.92
N ARG A 598 16.68 20.20 -4.86
CA ARG A 598 15.99 19.77 -6.06
C ARG A 598 15.90 18.26 -6.04
N THR A 599 14.72 17.72 -6.32
CA THR A 599 14.53 16.28 -6.51
C THR A 599 13.60 16.06 -7.67
N CYS A 600 14.14 15.46 -8.72
CA CYS A 600 13.40 14.98 -9.88
C CYS A 600 13.51 13.47 -9.92
N TRP A 601 12.41 12.76 -9.65
CA TRP A 601 12.45 11.30 -9.47
C TRP A 601 12.81 10.53 -10.75
N ALA A 602 12.59 11.13 -11.93
CA ALA A 602 13.10 10.60 -13.20
C ALA A 602 14.64 10.54 -13.27
N LEU A 603 15.37 11.38 -12.51
CA LEU A 603 16.84 11.40 -12.48
C LEU A 603 17.43 10.47 -11.41
N ASP A 604 16.61 9.97 -10.49
CA ASP A 604 17.08 9.05 -9.44
C ASP A 604 17.27 7.63 -10.02
N PRO A 605 18.50 7.08 -10.04
CA PRO A 605 18.80 5.79 -10.63
C PRO A 605 18.26 4.58 -9.84
N PHE A 606 17.66 4.80 -8.67
CA PHE A 606 17.09 3.77 -7.79
C PHE A 606 15.57 3.73 -7.81
N THR A 607 14.92 4.72 -8.44
CA THR A 607 13.46 4.80 -8.55
C THR A 607 13.00 5.05 -9.98
N ALA A 608 13.72 5.88 -10.75
CA ALA A 608 13.49 6.15 -12.17
C ALA A 608 12.02 6.48 -12.50
N GLY A 609 11.35 7.22 -11.62
CA GLY A 609 9.93 7.55 -11.67
C GLY A 609 9.33 7.76 -10.27
N SER A 610 8.24 8.54 -10.19
CA SER A 610 7.64 8.94 -8.92
C SER A 610 6.63 7.92 -8.38
N TRP A 611 5.64 7.51 -9.17
CA TRP A 611 4.63 6.53 -8.77
C TRP A 611 4.06 5.80 -9.99
N ALA A 612 3.43 4.64 -9.77
CA ALA A 612 2.69 3.97 -10.82
C ALA A 612 1.47 4.81 -11.22
N SER A 613 1.22 4.95 -12.52
CA SER A 613 0.03 5.59 -13.07
C SER A 613 -0.48 4.69 -14.20
N PRO A 614 -1.22 3.62 -13.88
CA PRO A 614 -1.51 2.58 -14.85
C PRO A 614 -2.46 3.04 -15.94
N SER A 615 -2.14 2.69 -17.19
CA SER A 615 -3.03 2.92 -18.32
C SER A 615 -4.23 1.98 -18.29
N VAL A 616 -5.24 2.31 -19.09
CA VAL A 616 -6.45 1.49 -19.30
C VAL A 616 -6.12 -0.01 -19.42
N GLY A 617 -6.79 -0.81 -18.59
CA GLY A 617 -6.73 -2.27 -18.56
C GLY A 617 -5.54 -2.85 -17.80
N GLN A 618 -4.57 -2.03 -17.38
CA GLN A 618 -3.38 -2.53 -16.68
C GLN A 618 -3.70 -2.97 -15.24
N HIS A 619 -4.67 -2.36 -14.56
CA HIS A 619 -5.09 -2.78 -13.22
C HIS A 619 -5.72 -4.17 -13.27
N GLU A 620 -6.77 -4.33 -14.07
CA GLU A 620 -7.50 -5.60 -14.22
C GLU A 620 -6.56 -6.73 -14.67
N LEU A 621 -5.61 -6.42 -15.56
CA LEU A 621 -4.67 -7.40 -16.11
C LEU A 621 -3.55 -7.79 -15.14
N TYR A 622 -2.94 -6.83 -14.44
CA TYR A 622 -1.70 -7.08 -13.70
C TYR A 622 -1.89 -7.33 -12.21
N ILE A 623 -2.92 -6.77 -11.57
CA ILE A 623 -3.16 -6.96 -10.13
C ILE A 623 -3.21 -8.45 -9.76
N PRO A 624 -3.94 -9.34 -10.47
CA PRO A 624 -3.97 -10.76 -10.15
C PRO A 624 -2.59 -11.45 -10.23
N GLU A 625 -1.68 -10.96 -11.07
CA GLU A 625 -0.32 -11.52 -11.16
C GLU A 625 0.55 -11.12 -9.96
N TYR A 626 0.30 -9.97 -9.34
CA TYR A 626 1.01 -9.54 -8.13
C TYR A 626 0.67 -10.40 -6.91
N PHE A 627 -0.50 -11.04 -6.94
CA PHE A 627 -0.93 -11.98 -5.91
C PHE A 627 -0.33 -13.41 -6.05
N LYS A 628 0.62 -13.62 -6.98
CA LYS A 628 1.29 -14.91 -7.21
C LYS A 628 2.77 -14.89 -6.84
N VAL A 629 3.31 -16.05 -6.48
CA VAL A 629 4.75 -16.28 -6.33
C VAL A 629 5.34 -16.68 -7.69
N HIS A 630 6.32 -15.92 -8.17
CA HIS A 630 6.95 -16.15 -9.47
C HIS A 630 8.38 -16.63 -9.27
N LYS A 631 8.63 -17.94 -9.40
CA LYS A 631 9.97 -18.52 -9.25
C LYS A 631 10.63 -18.12 -7.92
N ASN A 632 9.92 -18.35 -6.83
CA ASN A 632 10.33 -18.00 -5.47
C ASN A 632 10.54 -16.49 -5.26
N MET A 633 9.96 -15.66 -6.13
CA MET A 633 9.94 -14.21 -5.99
C MET A 633 8.53 -13.68 -5.75
N ILE A 634 8.42 -12.72 -4.84
CA ILE A 634 7.19 -11.98 -4.57
C ILE A 634 7.47 -10.51 -4.84
N PHE A 635 6.64 -9.85 -5.66
CA PHE A 635 6.80 -8.42 -5.96
C PHE A 635 5.90 -7.61 -5.04
N VAL A 636 6.45 -6.57 -4.42
CA VAL A 636 5.74 -5.65 -3.52
C VAL A 636 6.11 -4.19 -3.78
N GLY A 637 5.27 -3.27 -3.31
CA GLY A 637 5.43 -1.83 -3.51
C GLY A 637 4.11 -1.19 -3.91
N GLU A 638 4.02 0.14 -3.83
CA GLU A 638 2.78 0.86 -4.19
C GLU A 638 2.28 0.50 -5.60
N HIS A 639 3.21 0.27 -6.53
CA HIS A 639 2.92 -0.12 -7.91
C HIS A 639 2.25 -1.50 -8.08
N THR A 640 2.17 -2.26 -6.98
CA THR A 640 1.50 -3.57 -6.90
C THR A 640 0.28 -3.55 -5.98
N SER A 641 -0.16 -2.36 -5.55
CA SER A 641 -1.39 -2.14 -4.81
C SER A 641 -2.49 -1.61 -5.76
N TYR A 642 -3.67 -1.40 -5.22
CA TYR A 642 -4.84 -0.85 -5.93
C TYR A 642 -4.84 0.69 -5.91
N THR A 643 -4.23 1.35 -4.93
CA THR A 643 -3.96 2.79 -4.98
C THR A 643 -2.47 3.06 -5.23
N HIS A 644 -2.14 4.21 -5.81
CA HIS A 644 -0.77 4.56 -6.19
C HIS A 644 -0.36 5.94 -5.69
N GLY A 645 0.94 6.13 -5.48
CA GLY A 645 1.48 7.41 -4.98
C GLY A 645 1.45 7.59 -3.46
N TRP A 646 0.84 6.65 -2.72
CA TRP A 646 0.66 6.76 -1.27
C TRP A 646 1.51 5.77 -0.45
N ILE A 647 1.90 6.19 0.76
CA ILE A 647 2.62 5.32 1.71
C ILE A 647 1.73 4.16 2.14
N SER A 648 0.43 4.39 2.35
CA SER A 648 -0.57 3.36 2.68
C SER A 648 -0.54 2.21 1.67
N SER A 649 -0.50 2.51 0.37
CA SER A 649 -0.40 1.52 -0.72
C SER A 649 0.88 0.68 -0.64
N ALA A 650 2.01 1.31 -0.29
CA ALA A 650 3.27 0.59 -0.12
C ALA A 650 3.23 -0.34 1.11
N LEU A 651 2.64 0.12 2.22
CA LEU A 651 2.49 -0.66 3.45
C LEU A 651 1.56 -1.85 3.23
N ASP A 652 0.38 -1.61 2.63
CA ASP A 652 -0.60 -2.63 2.27
C ASP A 652 0.07 -3.76 1.46
N SER A 653 0.76 -3.38 0.38
CA SER A 653 1.49 -4.34 -0.43
C SER A 653 2.61 -5.06 0.34
N GLY A 654 3.24 -4.40 1.31
CA GLY A 654 4.28 -4.99 2.16
C GLY A 654 3.72 -6.07 3.09
N VAL A 655 2.54 -5.84 3.68
CA VAL A 655 1.81 -6.85 4.47
C VAL A 655 1.35 -7.99 3.56
N ARG A 656 0.81 -7.68 2.38
CA ARG A 656 0.42 -8.68 1.36
C ARG A 656 1.57 -9.61 1.02
N GLY A 657 2.75 -9.08 0.71
CA GLY A 657 3.90 -9.91 0.35
C GLY A 657 4.39 -10.80 1.50
N ALA A 658 4.33 -10.31 2.75
CA ALA A 658 4.65 -11.12 3.91
C ALA A 658 3.61 -12.25 4.11
N VAL A 659 2.32 -11.95 3.94
CA VAL A 659 1.25 -12.96 4.02
C VAL A 659 1.38 -14.01 2.92
N GLN A 660 1.66 -13.62 1.68
CA GLN A 660 1.95 -14.57 0.61
C GLN A 660 3.12 -15.49 0.95
N MET A 661 4.20 -14.94 1.52
CA MET A 661 5.35 -15.74 1.96
C MET A 661 4.97 -16.74 3.05
N LEU A 662 4.19 -16.30 4.05
CA LEU A 662 3.72 -17.16 5.13
C LEU A 662 2.85 -18.29 4.58
N LEU A 663 1.95 -18.00 3.62
CA LEU A 663 1.10 -18.99 2.98
C LEU A 663 1.88 -19.95 2.07
N GLU A 664 2.87 -19.48 1.33
CA GLU A 664 3.77 -20.32 0.52
C GLU A 664 4.51 -21.35 1.40
N LEU A 665 4.81 -20.98 2.64
CA LEU A 665 5.41 -21.84 3.65
C LEU A 665 4.36 -22.60 4.50
N GLY A 666 3.06 -22.41 4.20
CA GLY A 666 1.88 -22.96 4.85
C GLY A 666 1.72 -22.61 6.34
N LEU A 667 2.26 -21.47 6.75
CA LEU A 667 2.10 -20.83 8.05
C LEU A 667 0.81 -19.99 8.08
N VAL A 668 -0.34 -20.67 7.99
CA VAL A 668 -1.67 -20.07 7.88
C VAL A 668 -2.05 -19.29 9.14
N ASP A 669 -1.70 -19.79 10.32
CA ASP A 669 -1.99 -19.10 11.58
C ASP A 669 -1.26 -17.75 11.66
N GLU A 670 0.05 -17.74 11.36
CA GLU A 670 0.84 -16.50 11.31
C GLU A 670 0.33 -15.54 10.24
N ALA A 671 -0.11 -16.05 9.08
CA ALA A 671 -0.73 -15.23 8.05
C ALA A 671 -2.03 -14.56 8.54
N LYS A 672 -2.89 -15.31 9.25
CA LYS A 672 -4.12 -14.76 9.86
C LYS A 672 -3.81 -13.73 10.92
N ASP A 673 -2.80 -13.96 11.77
CA ASP A 673 -2.38 -13.00 12.80
C ASP A 673 -1.87 -11.70 12.17
N ALA A 674 -1.11 -11.79 11.07
CA ALA A 674 -0.63 -10.63 10.33
C ALA A 674 -1.79 -9.83 9.71
N VAL A 675 -2.74 -10.50 9.03
CA VAL A 675 -3.95 -9.85 8.50
C VAL A 675 -4.78 -9.27 9.64
N LYS A 676 -4.90 -9.97 10.77
CA LYS A 676 -5.66 -9.48 11.90
C LYS A 676 -5.11 -8.14 12.40
N LYS A 677 -3.82 -8.15 12.72
CA LYS A 677 -3.11 -6.99 13.28
C LYS A 677 -3.09 -5.80 12.33
N TRP A 678 -2.77 -6.05 11.06
CA TRP A 678 -2.46 -4.97 10.13
C TRP A 678 -3.60 -4.62 9.18
N ILE A 679 -4.60 -5.50 9.02
CA ILE A 679 -5.70 -5.34 8.07
C ILE A 679 -7.07 -5.26 8.74
N LEU A 680 -7.40 -6.16 9.69
CA LEU A 680 -8.76 -6.35 10.26
C LEU A 680 -9.12 -5.45 11.42
N ASP A 681 -8.21 -5.22 12.37
CA ASP A 681 -8.48 -4.42 13.58
C ASP A 681 -8.74 -2.92 13.25
N ARG A 682 -8.98 -2.58 11.97
CA ARG A 682 -9.20 -1.25 11.37
C ARG A 682 -10.65 -0.97 10.96
N VAL A 683 -11.55 -1.96 10.99
CA VAL A 683 -12.96 -1.84 10.51
C VAL A 683 -13.98 -1.77 11.67
N SER A 684 -13.53 -1.81 12.93
CA SER A 684 -14.40 -1.87 14.11
C SER A 684 -14.72 -0.53 14.75
#